data_AF-A0A9P0B1H2-F1
#
_entry.id   AF-A0A9P0B1H2-F1
#
_cell.length_a   1.000
_cell.length_b   1.000
_cell.length_c   1.000
_cell.angle_alpha   90.00
_cell.angle_beta   90.00
_cell.angle_gamma   90.00
#
_symmetry.space_group_name_H-M   'P 1'
#
loop_
_entity.id
_entity.type
_entity.pdbx_description
1 polymer ?
#
loop_
_entity_poly.entity_id
_entity_poly.type
_entity_poly.pdbx_seq_one_letter_code
_entity_poly.pdbx_strand_id
1 'polypeptide(L)'
;MSGSENTSPPKETIQEEKEISKQSLRRQVWELLNKNKVSTFPRPFGRIPNFKGADLAAAKLLELEEFCNAKSVEINPDKPLEHSRILALEQEKELYVPIPRLKNCLLKKLKKDEETDVKKIISRWGIEHMGEMIDLNDPVHIDLFVLGSVAVSKQGYRIGKGRGYADLEFAILKEMKAVNNNTVIVTTVHDLQVFDELPVELFQKYDVPVDYILTPTQIIKVEKKLPRPEKIFWEILSKRRVNMMKTLQILKEKHKGEGIETTLKEEDSDVDEGGRVRKFRKPFRKNSNSNSKTDKENSNPRPDRKYNGRRFYRRKSGSKNEPESSNETEKRDTQDSENSPKRRKNPRRPYRRFHIDYSLMVSNIERNVRVRDLKNALIKHGIKPDDITWKGYKGFCYLHYAKPTNKATDKENESQKPFSVDNVIDILQSLKLTSDSQFEVKVMEPITRIETTDVTSVAHYEISPSLMMILFVLSVAAVLPGLLDCDGLVSVRKNQVLEIKKHLKRLRKEEGAIKLVGGRGEFEGNVEILHNGTWGAICDDEWDTAEAQIICKQLGYDNGIAEPTVNSYFGPAKRRYWMDNIYCSGTEHEIHSCRFDGWGENDCSKTEAAGVICVDQDKIIKVDSSNEVEKVKSSIVKIPKVSKIRLRNGRIDTEGRVEIKSNNGKWEVMCGDGWSLLEAMIVCKMLNLGYANDAMQTDYFGGNLTSESMAGVKCLGNENSLSQCTHDADLTGKCKSKDVAAVSCTPTMADLVLDHIDLMRTAHLEDKQMFFLTCAMEENCVASSAYEIQRENNAWHLETRRLLRFTARTFNAGTADFRPIIPKNMWEWHMCHMHYHSMEVFATFDIYNEKNERVAEGHKASFCLEDNQCLPGVKPRFACANFGDQGISVNCSDIYKYTVDCQWVDISDLEPGKYTMKVAINPEFKIPEMSYDNNAAVCDFLYTETFGSVTNCTVVRP
;
A
#
# COMPACT_ATOMS: atom_id res chain seq x y z
N MET A 1 4.85 -83.31 -17.92
CA MET A 1 3.51 -83.31 -17.28
C MET A 1 3.74 -83.17 -15.78
N SER A 2 3.07 -82.32 -15.00
CA SER A 2 2.17 -81.18 -15.27
C SER A 2 1.85 -80.53 -13.90
N GLY A 3 1.64 -79.23 -13.73
CA GLY A 3 1.61 -78.13 -14.70
C GLY A 3 2.04 -76.80 -14.04
N SER A 4 1.67 -75.67 -14.65
CA SER A 4 2.15 -74.32 -14.29
C SER A 4 1.22 -73.54 -13.36
N GLU A 5 1.79 -72.83 -12.39
CA GLU A 5 1.20 -71.58 -11.88
C GLU A 5 2.16 -70.41 -12.16
N ASN A 6 1.66 -69.38 -12.85
CA ASN A 6 2.42 -68.18 -13.20
C ASN A 6 2.10 -67.06 -12.20
N THR A 7 2.96 -66.83 -11.21
CA THR A 7 2.92 -65.62 -10.38
C THR A 7 3.71 -64.49 -11.04
N SER A 8 3.13 -63.91 -12.10
CA SER A 8 3.61 -62.63 -12.63
C SER A 8 3.56 -61.55 -11.53
N PRO A 9 4.56 -60.67 -11.41
CA PRO A 9 4.52 -59.57 -10.44
C PRO A 9 3.28 -58.68 -10.68
N PRO A 10 2.75 -58.03 -9.63
CA PRO A 10 1.60 -57.15 -9.78
C PRO A 10 1.94 -56.03 -10.77
N LYS A 11 1.05 -55.81 -11.74
CA LYS A 11 1.16 -54.65 -12.63
C LYS A 11 0.99 -53.39 -11.79
N GLU A 12 2.05 -52.60 -11.66
CA GLU A 12 1.91 -51.22 -11.19
C GLU A 12 1.03 -50.47 -12.19
N THR A 13 -0.18 -50.14 -11.78
CA THR A 13 -1.13 -49.41 -12.63
C THR A 13 -0.68 -47.97 -12.76
N ILE A 14 0.10 -47.71 -13.82
CA ILE A 14 0.35 -46.43 -14.49
C ILE A 14 0.22 -45.22 -13.55
N GLN A 15 1.36 -44.73 -13.04
CA GLN A 15 1.40 -43.38 -12.49
C GLN A 15 0.89 -42.40 -13.56
N GLU A 16 -0.11 -41.59 -13.25
CA GLU A 16 -0.57 -40.54 -14.16
C GLU A 16 0.58 -39.54 -14.39
N GLU A 17 1.15 -39.55 -15.59
CA GLU A 17 2.04 -38.49 -16.05
C GLU A 17 1.29 -37.16 -15.97
N LYS A 18 1.68 -36.29 -15.05
CA LYS A 18 1.07 -34.97 -14.89
C LYS A 18 1.38 -34.11 -16.11
N GLU A 19 0.41 -34.10 -17.03
CA GLU A 19 0.44 -33.36 -18.29
C GLU A 19 1.14 -32.00 -18.15
N ILE A 20 2.35 -31.90 -18.68
CA ILE A 20 3.19 -30.71 -18.54
C ILE A 20 2.55 -29.62 -19.38
N SER A 21 2.12 -28.55 -18.73
CA SER A 21 1.47 -27.41 -19.37
C SER A 21 2.11 -26.11 -18.92
N LYS A 22 2.01 -25.06 -19.74
CA LYS A 22 2.46 -23.71 -19.37
C LYS A 22 1.87 -23.24 -18.03
N GLN A 23 0.66 -23.67 -17.68
CA GLN A 23 0.02 -23.32 -16.41
C GLN A 23 0.55 -24.14 -15.22
N SER A 24 0.98 -25.38 -15.44
CA SER A 24 1.75 -26.15 -14.45
C SER A 24 3.11 -25.49 -14.18
N LEU A 25 3.87 -25.18 -15.23
CA LEU A 25 5.18 -24.53 -15.12
C LEU A 25 5.12 -23.17 -14.41
N ARG A 26 4.11 -22.33 -14.71
CA ARG A 26 3.90 -21.06 -13.97
C ARG A 26 3.71 -21.29 -12.48
N ARG A 27 2.92 -22.30 -12.09
CA ARG A 27 2.71 -22.63 -10.67
C ARG A 27 4.01 -23.08 -10.01
N GLN A 28 4.74 -23.98 -10.66
CA GLN A 28 6.03 -24.47 -10.16
C GLN A 28 7.03 -23.32 -9.93
N VAL A 29 7.14 -22.35 -10.85
CA VAL A 29 8.03 -21.19 -10.65
C VAL A 29 7.52 -20.22 -9.58
N TRP A 30 6.21 -20.00 -9.48
CA TRP A 30 5.63 -19.22 -8.37
C TRP A 30 5.90 -19.87 -7.01
N GLU A 31 5.85 -21.19 -6.92
CA GLU A 31 6.20 -21.96 -5.72
C GLU A 31 7.71 -21.94 -5.45
N LEU A 32 8.55 -22.11 -6.48
CA LEU A 32 10.02 -22.06 -6.39
C LEU A 32 10.54 -20.71 -5.89
N LEU A 33 10.04 -19.60 -6.41
CA LEU A 33 10.47 -18.25 -5.99
C LEU A 33 9.98 -17.88 -4.59
N ASN A 34 8.88 -18.47 -4.12
CA ASN A 34 8.45 -18.34 -2.72
C ASN A 34 9.29 -19.23 -1.79
N LYS A 35 9.53 -20.50 -2.16
CA LYS A 35 10.33 -21.46 -1.39
C LYS A 35 11.76 -20.95 -1.13
N ASN A 36 12.39 -20.34 -2.13
CA ASN A 36 13.72 -19.74 -2.00
C ASN A 36 13.72 -18.33 -1.36
N LYS A 37 12.58 -17.87 -0.81
CA LYS A 37 12.39 -16.53 -0.21
C LYS A 37 12.74 -15.34 -1.14
N VAL A 38 12.86 -15.58 -2.45
CA VAL A 38 13.25 -14.59 -3.48
C VAL A 38 12.11 -13.64 -3.87
N SER A 39 10.85 -14.11 -3.87
CA SER A 39 9.74 -13.29 -4.38
C SER A 39 9.37 -12.15 -3.43
N THR A 40 9.36 -10.92 -3.96
CA THR A 40 9.01 -9.68 -3.25
C THR A 40 7.55 -9.29 -3.49
N PHE A 41 7.05 -8.24 -2.81
CA PHE A 41 5.69 -7.75 -3.05
C PHE A 41 5.60 -7.05 -4.42
N PRO A 42 4.53 -7.26 -5.22
CA PRO A 42 3.40 -8.16 -4.98
C PRO A 42 3.76 -9.62 -5.27
N ARG A 43 3.27 -10.52 -4.41
CA ARG A 43 3.45 -11.97 -4.52
C ARG A 43 3.01 -12.50 -5.91
N PRO A 44 3.63 -13.59 -6.40
CA PRO A 44 3.77 -13.79 -7.84
C PRO A 44 2.55 -14.45 -8.52
N PHE A 45 1.66 -15.07 -7.74
CA PHE A 45 0.51 -15.84 -8.24
C PHE A 45 -0.39 -15.05 -9.20
N GLY A 46 -0.55 -15.56 -10.42
CA GLY A 46 -1.36 -14.94 -11.47
C GLY A 46 -0.75 -13.68 -12.11
N ARG A 47 0.53 -13.41 -11.87
CA ARG A 47 1.27 -12.22 -12.33
C ARG A 47 2.60 -12.62 -12.98
N ILE A 48 3.34 -11.63 -13.49
CA ILE A 48 4.80 -11.78 -13.62
C ILE A 48 5.38 -11.67 -12.20
N PRO A 49 6.29 -12.56 -11.75
CA PRO A 49 6.85 -12.50 -10.41
C PRO A 49 7.61 -11.21 -10.16
N ASN A 50 7.44 -10.60 -8.97
CA ASN A 50 8.43 -9.66 -8.46
C ASN A 50 9.46 -10.41 -7.61
N PHE A 51 10.72 -10.01 -7.68
CA PHE A 51 11.86 -10.73 -7.10
C PHE A 51 12.91 -9.78 -6.50
N LYS A 52 13.69 -10.28 -5.52
CA LYS A 52 14.89 -9.57 -5.03
C LYS A 52 15.93 -9.49 -6.16
N GLY A 53 16.51 -8.32 -6.39
CA GLY A 53 17.45 -8.11 -7.51
C GLY A 53 16.82 -7.68 -8.85
N ALA A 54 15.52 -7.38 -8.92
CA ALA A 54 14.87 -6.88 -10.15
C ALA A 54 15.44 -5.54 -10.67
N ASP A 55 16.05 -4.76 -9.78
CA ASP A 55 16.89 -3.60 -10.06
C ASP A 55 18.24 -3.96 -10.69
N LEU A 56 18.95 -4.97 -10.17
CA LEU A 56 20.23 -5.46 -10.71
C LEU A 56 20.04 -6.07 -12.10
N ALA A 57 18.96 -6.84 -12.28
CA ALA A 57 18.54 -7.37 -13.58
C ALA A 57 18.14 -6.25 -14.56
N ALA A 58 17.61 -5.11 -14.08
CA ALA A 58 17.30 -3.95 -14.90
C ALA A 58 18.52 -3.09 -15.22
N ALA A 59 19.47 -2.92 -14.28
CA ALA A 59 20.70 -2.17 -14.47
C ALA A 59 21.55 -2.73 -15.63
N LYS A 60 21.44 -4.04 -15.87
CA LYS A 60 22.02 -4.73 -17.04
C LYS A 60 21.52 -4.26 -18.40
N LEU A 61 20.45 -3.49 -18.48
CA LEU A 61 20.11 -2.76 -19.71
C LEU A 61 21.22 -1.75 -20.09
N LEU A 62 21.91 -1.15 -19.11
CA LEU A 62 23.05 -0.24 -19.36
C LEU A 62 24.32 -0.95 -19.84
N GLU A 63 24.36 -2.29 -19.76
CA GLU A 63 25.43 -3.13 -20.29
C GLU A 63 25.16 -3.57 -21.76
N LEU A 64 23.96 -3.31 -22.30
CA LEU A 64 23.58 -3.67 -23.68
C LEU A 64 23.76 -2.49 -24.65
N GLU A 65 24.59 -2.67 -25.67
CA GLU A 65 24.73 -1.72 -26.79
C GLU A 65 23.38 -1.42 -27.46
N GLU A 66 22.50 -2.42 -27.61
CA GLU A 66 21.21 -2.22 -28.26
C GLU A 66 20.23 -1.38 -27.41
N PHE A 67 20.41 -1.28 -26.09
CA PHE A 67 19.66 -0.35 -25.24
C PHE A 67 20.29 1.04 -25.19
N CYS A 68 21.63 1.12 -25.21
CA CYS A 68 22.33 2.40 -25.37
C CYS A 68 21.95 3.07 -26.69
N ASN A 69 21.92 2.32 -27.80
CA ASN A 69 21.63 2.81 -29.14
C ASN A 69 20.13 2.97 -29.44
N ALA A 70 19.23 2.27 -28.74
CA ALA A 70 17.79 2.49 -28.88
C ALA A 70 17.40 3.94 -28.55
N LYS A 71 16.54 4.55 -29.35
CA LYS A 71 15.90 5.84 -29.03
C LYS A 71 14.53 5.62 -28.39
N SER A 72 13.81 4.62 -28.87
CA SER A 72 12.44 4.28 -28.50
C SER A 72 12.39 2.89 -27.87
N VAL A 73 11.82 2.80 -26.67
CA VAL A 73 11.76 1.55 -25.90
C VAL A 73 10.35 1.29 -25.40
N GLU A 74 9.82 0.09 -25.60
CA GLU A 74 8.56 -0.33 -24.96
C GLU A 74 8.86 -1.21 -23.75
N ILE A 75 8.21 -0.93 -22.61
CA ILE A 75 8.39 -1.69 -21.38
C ILE A 75 7.03 -1.93 -20.72
N ASN A 76 6.61 -3.20 -20.57
CA ASN A 76 5.30 -3.52 -20.00
C ASN A 76 5.13 -2.96 -18.57
N PRO A 77 3.90 -2.62 -18.12
CA PRO A 77 3.63 -2.05 -16.79
C PRO A 77 3.67 -3.07 -15.63
N ASP A 78 4.32 -4.23 -15.79
CA ASP A 78 4.49 -5.19 -14.69
C ASP A 78 5.53 -4.67 -13.67
N LYS A 79 5.36 -5.01 -12.39
CA LYS A 79 6.18 -4.51 -11.27
C LYS A 79 7.69 -4.86 -11.34
N PRO A 80 8.16 -6.07 -11.71
CA PRO A 80 9.60 -6.32 -11.86
C PRO A 80 10.29 -5.40 -12.88
N LEU A 81 9.56 -4.95 -13.92
CA LEU A 81 10.09 -4.04 -14.95
C LEU A 81 10.10 -2.56 -14.52
N GLU A 82 9.78 -2.25 -13.26
CA GLU A 82 9.70 -0.88 -12.76
C GLU A 82 11.03 -0.14 -12.84
N HIS A 83 12.12 -0.77 -12.41
CA HIS A 83 13.46 -0.21 -12.53
C HIS A 83 13.88 -0.03 -14.00
N SER A 84 13.45 -0.91 -14.90
CA SER A 84 13.67 -0.76 -16.35
C SER A 84 12.96 0.48 -16.92
N ARG A 85 11.75 0.82 -16.41
CA ARG A 85 11.03 2.06 -16.79
C ARG A 85 11.68 3.32 -16.20
N ILE A 86 12.23 3.25 -15.00
CA ILE A 86 13.00 4.33 -14.39
C ILE A 86 14.25 4.60 -15.23
N LEU A 87 15.08 3.58 -15.47
CA LEU A 87 16.30 3.67 -16.28
C LEU A 87 16.05 4.19 -17.70
N ALA A 88 14.93 3.80 -18.33
CA ALA A 88 14.56 4.32 -19.65
C ALA A 88 14.33 5.85 -19.64
N LEU A 89 13.66 6.39 -18.62
CA LEU A 89 13.42 7.84 -18.49
C LEU A 89 14.65 8.60 -18.00
N GLU A 90 15.52 7.97 -17.22
CA GLU A 90 16.81 8.52 -16.79
C GLU A 90 17.82 8.61 -17.94
N GLN A 91 17.79 7.65 -18.87
CA GLN A 91 18.56 7.65 -20.13
C GLN A 91 17.82 8.37 -21.29
N GLU A 92 16.84 9.22 -20.96
CA GLU A 92 16.05 10.07 -21.88
C GLU A 92 15.43 9.36 -23.09
N LYS A 93 15.16 8.05 -22.97
CA LYS A 93 14.53 7.24 -24.02
C LYS A 93 13.05 7.63 -24.17
N GLU A 94 12.54 7.51 -25.39
CA GLU A 94 11.11 7.59 -25.64
C GLU A 94 10.45 6.31 -25.10
N LEU A 95 9.94 6.37 -23.87
CA LEU A 95 9.37 5.23 -23.17
C LEU A 95 7.89 5.04 -23.56
N TYR A 96 7.58 3.93 -24.20
CA TYR A 96 6.23 3.48 -24.49
C TYR A 96 5.77 2.44 -23.46
N VAL A 97 4.52 2.57 -23.00
CA VAL A 97 3.92 1.65 -21.99
C VAL A 97 2.49 1.24 -22.38
N PRO A 98 2.17 -0.05 -22.40
CA PRO A 98 0.80 -0.57 -22.57
C PRO A 98 -0.23 -0.04 -21.58
N ILE A 99 -1.44 0.27 -22.06
CA ILE A 99 -2.61 0.43 -21.17
C ILE A 99 -3.17 -0.94 -20.76
N PRO A 100 -3.33 -1.25 -19.46
CA PRO A 100 -3.88 -2.52 -19.00
C PRO A 100 -5.24 -2.89 -19.65
N ARG A 101 -5.22 -3.97 -20.45
CA ARG A 101 -6.34 -4.52 -21.25
C ARG A 101 -6.72 -3.74 -22.52
N LEU A 102 -5.89 -2.82 -23.01
CA LEU A 102 -6.07 -2.09 -24.29
C LEU A 102 -7.50 -1.52 -24.48
N LYS A 103 -7.96 -0.77 -23.48
CA LYS A 103 -9.35 -0.28 -23.40
C LYS A 103 -9.60 1.01 -24.18
N ASN A 104 -8.68 1.96 -24.10
CA ASN A 104 -8.91 3.37 -24.47
C ASN A 104 -8.06 3.79 -25.68
N CYS A 105 -6.75 3.53 -25.61
CA CYS A 105 -5.77 3.57 -26.70
C CYS A 105 -4.84 2.34 -26.56
N LEU A 106 -3.85 2.19 -27.46
CA LEU A 106 -2.92 1.07 -27.48
C LEU A 106 -1.77 1.29 -26.48
N LEU A 107 -0.92 2.28 -26.76
CA LEU A 107 0.23 2.64 -25.92
C LEU A 107 0.02 4.02 -25.28
N LYS A 108 0.82 4.27 -24.24
CA LYS A 108 1.07 5.58 -23.64
C LYS A 108 2.54 5.93 -23.85
N LYS A 109 2.83 7.05 -24.51
CA LYS A 109 4.18 7.61 -24.59
C LYS A 109 4.44 8.45 -23.35
N LEU A 110 5.49 8.11 -22.62
CA LEU A 110 5.95 8.81 -21.43
C LEU A 110 7.22 9.58 -21.77
N LYS A 111 7.33 10.79 -21.23
CA LYS A 111 8.54 11.62 -21.29
C LYS A 111 8.83 12.12 -19.87
N LYS A 112 10.11 12.22 -19.53
CA LYS A 112 10.58 12.94 -18.33
C LYS A 112 10.34 14.45 -18.51
N ASP A 113 9.91 15.10 -17.45
CA ASP A 113 9.71 16.53 -17.35
C ASP A 113 10.54 17.04 -16.16
N GLU A 114 11.14 18.23 -16.26
CA GLU A 114 12.21 18.66 -15.35
C GLU A 114 11.72 18.83 -13.90
N GLU A 115 10.45 19.24 -13.71
CA GLU A 115 9.84 19.43 -12.38
C GLU A 115 9.14 18.16 -11.83
N THR A 116 9.11 17.04 -12.56
CA THR A 116 8.29 15.87 -12.20
C THR A 116 9.13 14.64 -11.81
N ASP A 117 8.93 14.15 -10.58
CA ASP A 117 9.46 12.86 -10.10
C ASP A 117 9.12 11.68 -11.04
N VAL A 118 10.17 10.98 -11.50
CA VAL A 118 10.09 9.81 -12.36
C VAL A 118 9.17 8.71 -11.78
N LYS A 119 9.18 8.51 -10.45
CA LYS A 119 8.29 7.53 -9.78
C LYS A 119 6.81 7.90 -9.93
N LYS A 120 6.47 9.19 -9.96
CA LYS A 120 5.11 9.68 -10.24
C LYS A 120 4.69 9.39 -11.68
N ILE A 121 5.59 9.60 -12.65
CA ILE A 121 5.36 9.33 -14.09
C ILE A 121 5.13 7.83 -14.35
N ILE A 122 6.01 6.97 -13.84
CA ILE A 122 5.94 5.50 -14.03
C ILE A 122 4.96 4.80 -13.08
N SER A 123 4.32 5.54 -12.17
CA SER A 123 3.22 5.03 -11.35
C SER A 123 2.03 4.63 -12.21
N ARG A 124 1.14 3.77 -11.68
CA ARG A 124 -0.09 3.41 -12.39
C ARG A 124 -0.95 4.64 -12.73
N TRP A 125 -0.98 5.65 -11.85
CA TRP A 125 -1.71 6.89 -12.10
C TRP A 125 -1.06 7.73 -13.20
N GLY A 126 0.27 7.85 -13.20
CA GLY A 126 1.04 8.57 -14.21
C GLY A 126 0.91 7.95 -15.61
N ILE A 127 1.04 6.64 -15.72
CA ILE A 127 0.81 5.89 -16.98
C ILE A 127 -0.61 6.17 -17.52
N GLU A 128 -1.62 6.19 -16.65
CA GLU A 128 -3.02 6.39 -17.05
C GLU A 128 -3.31 7.87 -17.45
N HIS A 129 -2.77 8.85 -16.74
CA HIS A 129 -3.16 10.27 -16.88
C HIS A 129 -2.12 11.21 -17.51
N MET A 130 -0.82 10.96 -17.36
CA MET A 130 0.25 11.88 -17.77
C MET A 130 0.83 11.57 -19.16
N GLY A 131 0.77 10.31 -19.62
CA GLY A 131 1.30 9.93 -20.94
C GLY A 131 0.43 10.40 -22.12
N GLU A 132 1.09 10.73 -23.22
CA GLU A 132 0.47 10.95 -24.53
C GLU A 132 -0.17 9.65 -25.04
N MET A 133 -1.36 9.74 -25.66
CA MET A 133 -2.11 8.56 -26.13
C MET A 133 -1.70 8.20 -27.55
N ILE A 134 -1.39 6.92 -27.77
CA ILE A 134 -1.04 6.34 -29.06
C ILE A 134 -2.11 5.29 -29.44
N ASP A 135 -2.72 5.43 -30.61
CA ASP A 135 -3.71 4.50 -31.19
C ASP A 135 -3.20 3.98 -32.57
N LEU A 136 -4.00 3.15 -33.23
CA LEU A 136 -3.61 2.34 -34.40
C LEU A 136 -3.08 3.08 -35.65
N ASN A 137 -3.25 4.41 -35.72
CA ASN A 137 -2.88 5.22 -36.89
C ASN A 137 -1.65 6.10 -36.65
N ASP A 138 -1.13 6.16 -35.42
CA ASP A 138 -0.05 7.09 -35.06
C ASP A 138 1.32 6.51 -35.46
N PRO A 139 2.20 7.32 -36.08
CA PRO A 139 3.51 6.85 -36.54
C PRO A 139 4.45 6.62 -35.35
N VAL A 140 4.67 5.35 -35.01
CA VAL A 140 5.58 4.92 -33.94
C VAL A 140 6.59 3.91 -34.48
N HIS A 141 7.82 3.97 -33.98
CA HIS A 141 8.81 2.91 -34.10
C HIS A 141 9.27 2.50 -32.69
N ILE A 142 9.69 1.24 -32.53
CA ILE A 142 10.21 0.69 -31.27
C ILE A 142 11.49 -0.09 -31.61
N ASP A 143 12.61 0.40 -31.09
CA ASP A 143 13.94 -0.18 -31.30
C ASP A 143 14.16 -1.40 -30.38
N LEU A 144 13.69 -1.31 -29.13
CA LEU A 144 13.86 -2.34 -28.11
C LEU A 144 12.58 -2.54 -27.27
N PHE A 145 12.26 -3.80 -26.96
CA PHE A 145 11.03 -4.22 -26.31
C PHE A 145 11.35 -5.06 -25.06
N VAL A 146 10.94 -4.63 -23.87
CA VAL A 146 11.18 -5.32 -22.60
C VAL A 146 9.93 -6.03 -22.09
N LEU A 147 9.94 -7.36 -22.17
CA LEU A 147 8.84 -8.25 -21.75
C LEU A 147 9.00 -8.73 -20.31
N GLY A 148 7.87 -8.86 -19.60
CA GLY A 148 7.80 -9.57 -18.33
C GLY A 148 7.55 -11.08 -18.53
N SER A 149 8.33 -11.93 -17.85
CA SER A 149 8.29 -13.40 -18.00
C SER A 149 8.15 -14.13 -16.66
N VAL A 150 7.39 -15.23 -16.66
CA VAL A 150 7.30 -16.14 -15.50
C VAL A 150 8.43 -17.16 -15.55
N ALA A 151 8.67 -17.76 -16.71
CA ALA A 151 9.81 -18.62 -17.00
C ALA A 151 10.39 -18.29 -18.38
N VAL A 152 11.68 -18.56 -18.59
CA VAL A 152 12.36 -18.41 -19.89
C VAL A 152 13.44 -19.50 -20.03
N SER A 153 13.69 -20.01 -21.23
CA SER A 153 14.80 -20.94 -21.50
C SER A 153 16.01 -20.21 -22.10
N LYS A 154 17.22 -20.79 -22.00
CA LYS A 154 18.44 -20.22 -22.61
C LYS A 154 18.34 -20.07 -24.15
N GLN A 155 17.49 -20.85 -24.82
CA GLN A 155 17.19 -20.74 -26.26
C GLN A 155 16.14 -19.64 -26.58
N GLY A 156 15.66 -18.87 -25.58
CA GLY A 156 14.76 -17.74 -25.77
C GLY A 156 13.26 -18.06 -25.72
N TYR A 157 12.86 -19.31 -25.44
CA TYR A 157 11.45 -19.67 -25.25
C TYR A 157 10.90 -19.06 -23.96
N ARG A 158 9.73 -18.42 -24.01
CA ARG A 158 9.26 -17.47 -22.98
C ARG A 158 7.83 -17.75 -22.52
N ILE A 159 7.61 -17.95 -21.21
CA ILE A 159 6.28 -18.18 -20.62
C ILE A 159 5.79 -16.91 -19.89
N GLY A 160 4.88 -16.17 -20.51
CA GLY A 160 4.16 -15.06 -19.86
C GLY A 160 3.03 -15.51 -18.90
N LYS A 161 2.37 -14.55 -18.24
CA LYS A 161 1.34 -14.73 -17.17
C LYS A 161 -0.01 -15.40 -17.56
N GLY A 162 -0.07 -16.19 -18.64
CA GLY A 162 -1.26 -17.00 -18.97
C GLY A 162 -2.50 -16.23 -19.43
N ARG A 163 -2.30 -15.08 -20.08
CA ARG A 163 -3.39 -14.30 -20.71
C ARG A 163 -3.09 -13.89 -22.16
N GLY A 164 -1.85 -14.08 -22.63
CA GLY A 164 -1.40 -13.70 -23.97
C GLY A 164 -1.65 -12.24 -24.34
N TYR A 165 -1.59 -11.30 -23.38
CA TYR A 165 -1.79 -9.87 -23.68
C TYR A 165 -0.58 -9.28 -24.41
N ALA A 166 0.62 -9.44 -23.85
CA ALA A 166 1.87 -8.94 -24.44
C ALA A 166 2.17 -9.58 -25.81
N ASP A 167 1.82 -10.85 -25.96
CA ASP A 167 2.02 -11.60 -27.21
C ASP A 167 1.10 -11.10 -28.34
N LEU A 168 -0.15 -10.76 -28.01
CA LEU A 168 -1.10 -10.12 -28.92
C LEU A 168 -0.74 -8.66 -29.21
N GLU A 169 -0.19 -7.95 -28.23
CA GLU A 169 0.30 -6.57 -28.33
C GLU A 169 1.47 -6.46 -29.31
N PHE A 170 2.47 -7.34 -29.21
CA PHE A 170 3.53 -7.46 -30.20
C PHE A 170 2.97 -7.71 -31.61
N ALA A 171 1.96 -8.58 -31.76
CA ALA A 171 1.32 -8.85 -33.05
C ALA A 171 0.56 -7.63 -33.62
N ILE A 172 -0.11 -6.84 -32.77
CA ILE A 172 -0.75 -5.56 -33.19
C ILE A 172 0.32 -4.57 -33.66
N LEU A 173 1.41 -4.42 -32.91
CA LEU A 173 2.51 -3.50 -33.24
C LEU A 173 3.28 -3.95 -34.50
N LYS A 174 3.28 -5.25 -34.78
CA LYS A 174 3.81 -5.83 -36.03
C LYS A 174 2.96 -5.44 -37.24
N GLU A 175 1.64 -5.53 -37.14
CA GLU A 175 0.71 -5.08 -38.19
C GLU A 175 0.75 -3.55 -38.39
N MET A 176 0.98 -2.78 -37.32
CA MET A 176 1.25 -1.33 -37.39
C MET A 176 2.63 -0.99 -37.97
N LYS A 177 3.53 -1.97 -38.16
CA LYS A 177 4.94 -1.81 -38.54
C LYS A 177 5.79 -1.05 -37.51
N ALA A 178 5.30 -0.89 -36.28
CA ALA A 178 6.04 -0.25 -35.19
C ALA A 178 7.24 -1.09 -34.73
N VAL A 179 7.09 -2.42 -34.72
CA VAL A 179 8.18 -3.38 -34.49
C VAL A 179 8.54 -4.12 -35.79
N ASN A 180 9.84 -4.35 -36.03
CA ASN A 180 10.34 -5.03 -37.23
C ASN A 180 11.03 -6.39 -36.87
N ASN A 181 11.94 -6.91 -37.69
CA ASN A 181 12.70 -8.14 -37.39
C ASN A 181 14.03 -7.87 -36.64
N ASN A 182 14.47 -6.61 -36.66
CA ASN A 182 15.69 -6.14 -36.01
C ASN A 182 15.42 -5.72 -34.56
N THR A 183 14.23 -5.15 -34.27
CA THR A 183 13.75 -4.79 -32.92
C THR A 183 14.16 -5.85 -31.89
N VAL A 184 14.88 -5.42 -30.86
CA VAL A 184 15.48 -6.34 -29.87
C VAL A 184 14.49 -6.64 -28.76
N ILE A 185 14.35 -7.91 -28.37
CA ILE A 185 13.43 -8.35 -27.33
C ILE A 185 14.21 -8.81 -26.10
N VAL A 186 13.98 -8.14 -24.97
CA VAL A 186 14.68 -8.37 -23.70
C VAL A 186 13.68 -8.83 -22.64
N THR A 187 14.12 -9.62 -21.66
CA THR A 187 13.35 -9.87 -20.43
C THR A 187 14.24 -9.80 -19.19
N THR A 188 13.75 -9.15 -18.13
CA THR A 188 14.42 -9.13 -16.82
C THR A 188 13.72 -10.12 -15.88
N VAL A 189 14.49 -11.05 -15.32
CA VAL A 189 13.98 -12.17 -14.49
C VAL A 189 14.99 -12.53 -13.39
N HIS A 190 14.57 -13.25 -12.36
CA HIS A 190 15.52 -13.88 -11.43
C HIS A 190 16.19 -15.11 -12.07
N ASP A 191 17.40 -15.48 -11.65
CA ASP A 191 18.13 -16.65 -12.16
C ASP A 191 17.30 -17.95 -12.06
N LEU A 192 16.56 -18.12 -10.95
CA LEU A 192 15.61 -19.23 -10.73
C LEU A 192 14.39 -19.26 -11.68
N GLN A 193 14.27 -18.31 -12.61
CA GLN A 193 13.26 -18.31 -13.67
C GLN A 193 13.86 -18.68 -15.04
N VAL A 194 15.19 -18.81 -15.12
CA VAL A 194 15.92 -19.25 -16.31
C VAL A 194 16.08 -20.76 -16.23
N PHE A 195 15.63 -21.45 -17.26
CA PHE A 195 15.76 -22.88 -17.45
C PHE A 195 16.80 -23.17 -18.53
N ASP A 196 17.49 -24.29 -18.45
CA ASP A 196 18.36 -24.74 -19.54
C ASP A 196 17.53 -25.02 -20.79
N GLU A 197 16.41 -25.74 -20.65
CA GLU A 197 15.44 -26.01 -21.72
C GLU A 197 14.00 -25.88 -21.20
N LEU A 198 13.04 -25.65 -22.11
CA LEU A 198 11.60 -25.73 -21.84
C LEU A 198 10.94 -26.55 -22.98
N PRO A 199 9.93 -27.40 -22.71
CA PRO A 199 9.33 -28.27 -23.72
C PRO A 199 8.80 -27.46 -24.91
N VAL A 200 9.35 -27.70 -26.10
CA VAL A 200 9.16 -26.89 -27.31
C VAL A 200 7.71 -26.97 -27.81
N GLU A 201 7.05 -28.10 -27.57
CA GLU A 201 5.68 -28.45 -27.95
C GLU A 201 4.65 -27.50 -27.31
N LEU A 202 4.99 -26.91 -26.16
CA LEU A 202 4.18 -25.92 -25.48
C LEU A 202 4.11 -24.59 -26.24
N PHE A 203 5.11 -24.29 -27.07
CA PHE A 203 5.26 -23.00 -27.74
C PHE A 203 4.65 -23.04 -29.14
N GLN A 204 3.95 -21.97 -29.46
CA GLN A 204 3.11 -21.84 -30.64
C GLN A 204 3.54 -20.61 -31.43
N LYS A 205 3.16 -20.57 -32.72
CA LYS A 205 3.44 -19.45 -33.66
C LYS A 205 3.04 -18.04 -33.20
N TYR A 206 2.31 -17.94 -32.08
CA TYR A 206 1.80 -16.71 -31.49
C TYR A 206 2.47 -16.32 -30.16
N ASP A 207 3.32 -17.16 -29.55
CA ASP A 207 4.12 -16.76 -28.39
C ASP A 207 5.30 -15.89 -28.84
N VAL A 208 5.66 -14.87 -28.05
CA VAL A 208 6.81 -14.00 -28.37
C VAL A 208 8.07 -14.50 -27.63
N PRO A 209 9.12 -14.94 -28.34
CA PRO A 209 10.42 -15.30 -27.76
C PRO A 209 11.26 -14.06 -27.41
N VAL A 210 12.39 -14.26 -26.73
CA VAL A 210 13.36 -13.19 -26.43
C VAL A 210 14.70 -13.37 -27.15
N ASP A 211 15.44 -12.27 -27.32
CA ASP A 211 16.84 -12.24 -27.78
C ASP A 211 17.82 -12.16 -26.60
N TYR A 212 17.43 -11.53 -25.49
CA TYR A 212 18.25 -11.35 -24.29
C TYR A 212 17.47 -11.65 -22.99
N ILE A 213 18.17 -12.28 -22.05
CA ILE A 213 17.69 -12.58 -20.71
C ILE A 213 18.67 -11.93 -19.73
N LEU A 214 18.16 -11.03 -18.88
CA LEU A 214 18.94 -10.31 -17.88
C LEU A 214 18.54 -10.80 -16.49
N THR A 215 19.51 -11.22 -15.69
CA THR A 215 19.30 -11.66 -14.30
C THR A 215 20.13 -10.81 -13.33
N PRO A 216 19.91 -10.88 -12.01
CA PRO A 216 20.78 -10.23 -11.04
C PRO A 216 22.28 -10.56 -11.20
N THR A 217 22.62 -11.75 -11.73
CA THR A 217 24.01 -12.20 -11.89
C THR A 217 24.58 -11.96 -13.29
N GLN A 218 23.82 -12.20 -14.36
CA GLN A 218 24.37 -12.40 -15.71
C GLN A 218 23.51 -11.81 -16.84
N ILE A 219 24.12 -11.69 -18.02
CA ILE A 219 23.46 -11.41 -19.30
C ILE A 219 23.58 -12.67 -20.15
N ILE A 220 22.45 -13.21 -20.60
CA ILE A 220 22.40 -14.35 -21.50
C ILE A 220 21.84 -13.85 -22.84
N LYS A 221 22.68 -13.92 -23.88
CA LYS A 221 22.30 -13.66 -25.27
C LYS A 221 21.81 -14.96 -25.90
N VAL A 222 20.65 -14.93 -26.52
CA VAL A 222 20.09 -16.10 -27.22
C VAL A 222 20.80 -16.26 -28.55
N GLU A 223 21.52 -17.37 -28.73
CA GLU A 223 22.39 -17.63 -29.89
C GLU A 223 21.65 -17.61 -31.23
N LYS A 224 20.39 -18.06 -31.24
CA LYS A 224 19.58 -18.23 -32.45
C LYS A 224 18.24 -17.53 -32.27
N LYS A 225 18.00 -16.44 -33.03
CA LYS A 225 16.69 -15.76 -33.08
C LYS A 225 15.60 -16.75 -33.47
N LEU A 226 14.68 -17.02 -32.54
CA LEU A 226 13.47 -17.82 -32.77
C LEU A 226 12.45 -17.07 -33.65
N PRO A 227 11.58 -17.77 -34.40
CA PRO A 227 10.51 -17.15 -35.16
C PRO A 227 9.54 -16.39 -34.24
N ARG A 228 9.03 -15.26 -34.73
CA ARG A 228 8.15 -14.34 -33.98
C ARG A 228 6.79 -14.21 -34.66
N PRO A 229 5.71 -13.79 -33.95
CA PRO A 229 4.41 -13.55 -34.56
C PRO A 229 4.49 -12.48 -35.65
N GLU A 230 4.07 -12.82 -36.88
CA GLU A 230 4.08 -11.89 -38.03
C GLU A 230 2.81 -11.05 -38.14
N LYS A 231 1.70 -11.53 -37.55
CA LYS A 231 0.35 -10.95 -37.65
C LYS A 231 -0.53 -11.42 -36.48
N ILE A 232 -1.71 -10.84 -36.34
CA ILE A 232 -2.74 -11.32 -35.41
C ILE A 232 -3.35 -12.62 -35.94
N PHE A 233 -3.23 -13.67 -35.14
CA PHE A 233 -3.93 -14.93 -35.35
C PHE A 233 -5.35 -14.83 -34.80
N TRP A 234 -6.32 -14.55 -35.67
CA TRP A 234 -7.72 -14.36 -35.29
C TRP A 234 -8.38 -15.66 -34.80
N GLU A 235 -7.91 -16.81 -35.30
CA GLU A 235 -8.45 -18.14 -35.01
C GLU A 235 -8.33 -18.53 -33.52
N ILE A 236 -7.37 -17.96 -32.78
CA ILE A 236 -7.19 -18.18 -31.34
C ILE A 236 -7.92 -17.17 -30.44
N LEU A 237 -8.59 -16.16 -31.00
CA LEU A 237 -9.27 -15.11 -30.24
C LEU A 237 -10.76 -15.42 -30.08
N SER A 238 -11.28 -15.38 -28.85
CA SER A 238 -12.73 -15.48 -28.65
C SER A 238 -13.48 -14.22 -29.10
N LYS A 239 -14.75 -14.43 -29.44
CA LYS A 239 -15.75 -13.36 -29.65
C LYS A 239 -15.86 -12.41 -28.44
N ARG A 240 -15.57 -12.89 -27.22
CA ARG A 240 -15.57 -12.08 -25.99
C ARG A 240 -14.37 -11.14 -25.91
N ARG A 241 -13.17 -11.61 -26.24
CA ARG A 241 -11.92 -10.83 -26.17
C ARG A 241 -11.92 -9.67 -27.16
N VAL A 242 -12.38 -9.92 -28.39
CA VAL A 242 -12.63 -8.85 -29.38
C VAL A 242 -13.64 -7.83 -28.83
N ASN A 243 -14.77 -8.27 -28.26
CA ASN A 243 -15.77 -7.37 -27.66
C ASN A 243 -15.27 -6.58 -26.43
N MET A 244 -14.15 -6.98 -25.80
CA MET A 244 -13.55 -6.28 -24.66
C MET A 244 -12.46 -5.27 -25.04
N MET A 245 -11.98 -5.28 -26.29
CA MET A 245 -10.79 -4.52 -26.75
C MET A 245 -11.14 -3.74 -28.01
N LYS A 246 -11.32 -2.41 -27.89
CA LYS A 246 -11.73 -1.51 -29.00
C LYS A 246 -10.78 -1.64 -30.20
N THR A 247 -9.48 -1.72 -29.95
CA THR A 247 -8.41 -1.93 -30.94
C THR A 247 -8.67 -3.14 -31.85
N LEU A 248 -9.09 -4.28 -31.29
CA LEU A 248 -9.38 -5.49 -32.07
C LEU A 248 -10.65 -5.37 -32.92
N GLN A 249 -11.60 -4.52 -32.52
CA GLN A 249 -12.82 -4.28 -33.31
C GLN A 249 -12.47 -3.48 -34.57
N ILE A 250 -11.68 -2.41 -34.40
CA ILE A 250 -11.19 -1.57 -35.51
C ILE A 250 -10.33 -2.39 -36.49
N LEU A 251 -9.35 -3.15 -35.99
CA LEU A 251 -8.52 -4.02 -36.84
C LEU A 251 -9.35 -5.10 -37.56
N LYS A 252 -10.35 -5.69 -36.89
CA LYS A 252 -11.23 -6.67 -37.53
C LYS A 252 -12.12 -6.07 -38.61
N GLU A 253 -12.58 -4.84 -38.46
CA GLU A 253 -13.36 -4.13 -39.48
C GLU A 253 -12.48 -3.73 -40.66
N LYS A 254 -11.25 -3.26 -40.40
CA LYS A 254 -10.23 -3.01 -41.43
C LYS A 254 -9.91 -4.28 -42.23
N HIS A 255 -9.52 -5.37 -41.56
CA HIS A 255 -9.20 -6.65 -42.20
C HIS A 255 -10.35 -7.23 -43.03
N LYS A 256 -11.61 -7.05 -42.59
CA LYS A 256 -12.78 -7.40 -43.41
C LYS A 256 -12.88 -6.57 -44.70
N GLY A 257 -12.57 -5.28 -44.65
CA GLY A 257 -12.49 -4.42 -45.84
C GLY A 257 -11.36 -4.80 -46.78
N GLU A 258 -10.26 -5.32 -46.23
CA GLU A 258 -9.08 -5.81 -46.96
C GLU A 258 -9.20 -7.28 -47.42
N GLY A 259 -10.36 -7.93 -47.19
CA GLY A 259 -10.62 -9.32 -47.59
C GLY A 259 -9.92 -10.39 -46.75
N ILE A 260 -9.27 -10.02 -45.65
CA ILE A 260 -8.52 -10.90 -44.75
C ILE A 260 -9.50 -11.71 -43.87
N GLU A 261 -9.27 -13.03 -43.78
CA GLU A 261 -10.09 -13.89 -42.94
C GLU A 261 -9.91 -13.54 -41.46
N THR A 262 -11.03 -13.28 -40.78
CA THR A 262 -11.06 -12.96 -39.34
C THR A 262 -12.01 -13.90 -38.59
N THR A 263 -11.98 -15.19 -38.89
CA THR A 263 -12.66 -16.24 -38.10
C THR A 263 -12.19 -16.20 -36.64
N LEU A 264 -13.06 -16.56 -35.70
CA LEU A 264 -12.82 -16.45 -34.25
C LEU A 264 -13.21 -17.76 -33.57
N LYS A 265 -12.52 -18.08 -32.46
CA LYS A 265 -12.88 -19.24 -31.64
C LYS A 265 -14.31 -19.12 -31.10
N GLU A 266 -15.07 -20.21 -31.21
CA GLU A 266 -16.45 -20.31 -30.73
C GLU A 266 -16.51 -20.25 -29.19
N GLU A 267 -15.55 -20.87 -28.52
CA GLU A 267 -15.51 -21.07 -27.07
C GLU A 267 -14.61 -20.06 -26.34
N ASP A 268 -15.14 -19.47 -25.26
CA ASP A 268 -14.50 -18.49 -24.38
C ASP A 268 -13.44 -19.15 -23.47
N SER A 269 -12.33 -19.53 -24.10
CA SER A 269 -11.23 -20.33 -23.54
C SER A 269 -9.89 -19.59 -23.52
N ASP A 270 -9.93 -18.25 -23.60
CA ASP A 270 -8.77 -17.33 -23.67
C ASP A 270 -8.02 -17.20 -22.33
N VAL A 271 -8.03 -18.26 -21.52
CA VAL A 271 -7.47 -18.38 -20.17
C VAL A 271 -7.07 -19.83 -19.96
N ASP A 272 -5.76 -20.10 -19.83
CA ASP A 272 -5.29 -21.44 -19.43
C ASP A 272 -5.98 -21.84 -18.11
N GLU A 273 -6.60 -23.03 -18.08
CA GLU A 273 -7.71 -23.26 -17.15
C GLU A 273 -7.32 -23.17 -15.67
N GLY A 274 -8.16 -22.46 -14.90
CA GLY A 274 -7.94 -22.16 -13.48
C GLY A 274 -8.54 -20.82 -13.02
N GLY A 275 -8.81 -19.89 -13.94
CA GLY A 275 -9.44 -18.60 -13.65
C GLY A 275 -10.97 -18.57 -13.86
N ARG A 276 -11.76 -18.83 -12.81
CA ARG A 276 -13.25 -18.87 -12.82
C ARG A 276 -13.93 -17.89 -13.81
N VAL A 277 -14.58 -18.41 -14.83
CA VAL A 277 -15.43 -17.64 -15.75
C VAL A 277 -16.71 -17.16 -15.06
N ARG A 278 -16.76 -15.88 -14.67
CA ARG A 278 -18.03 -15.22 -14.29
C ARG A 278 -18.88 -15.00 -15.55
N LYS A 279 -19.82 -15.93 -15.83
CA LYS A 279 -20.86 -15.74 -16.85
C LYS A 279 -21.72 -14.52 -16.53
N PHE A 280 -21.52 -13.41 -17.26
CA PHE A 280 -22.38 -12.23 -17.16
C PHE A 280 -23.80 -12.57 -17.65
N ARG A 281 -24.82 -12.23 -16.87
CA ARG A 281 -26.22 -12.31 -17.31
C ARG A 281 -26.48 -11.22 -18.35
N LYS A 282 -27.07 -11.58 -19.49
CA LYS A 282 -27.61 -10.61 -20.45
C LYS A 282 -28.65 -9.71 -19.76
N PRO A 283 -28.75 -8.41 -20.10
CA PRO A 283 -29.86 -7.58 -19.64
C PRO A 283 -31.19 -8.17 -20.08
N PHE A 284 -32.13 -8.32 -19.15
CA PHE A 284 -33.45 -8.88 -19.46
C PHE A 284 -34.30 -7.81 -20.17
N ARG A 285 -34.52 -7.96 -21.49
CA ARG A 285 -35.58 -7.22 -22.20
C ARG A 285 -36.90 -7.52 -21.50
N LYS A 286 -37.61 -6.47 -21.06
CA LYS A 286 -39.04 -6.59 -20.75
C LYS A 286 -39.81 -6.54 -22.06
N ASN A 287 -40.28 -7.69 -22.54
CA ASN A 287 -41.33 -7.73 -23.55
C ASN A 287 -42.65 -7.30 -22.88
N SER A 288 -43.23 -6.20 -23.35
CA SER A 288 -44.63 -5.85 -23.11
C SER A 288 -45.45 -6.25 -24.34
N ASN A 289 -46.07 -7.42 -24.32
CA ASN A 289 -47.06 -7.81 -25.33
C ASN A 289 -48.45 -7.34 -24.91
N SER A 290 -49.08 -6.54 -25.75
CA SER A 290 -50.54 -6.37 -25.82
C SER A 290 -50.90 -5.99 -27.26
N ASN A 291 -51.86 -6.71 -27.86
CA ASN A 291 -52.09 -6.64 -29.30
C ASN A 291 -52.78 -5.35 -29.75
N SER A 292 -52.49 -4.97 -30.99
CA SER A 292 -53.39 -4.34 -31.98
C SER A 292 -54.43 -3.29 -31.51
N LYS A 293 -54.29 -2.07 -32.03
CA LYS A 293 -55.30 -1.52 -32.95
C LYS A 293 -54.71 -0.44 -33.86
N THR A 294 -55.47 -0.11 -34.90
CA THR A 294 -55.22 0.89 -35.95
C THR A 294 -55.13 2.31 -35.34
N ASP A 295 -54.57 3.35 -35.98
CA ASP A 295 -54.82 3.80 -37.36
C ASP A 295 -53.70 4.69 -37.99
N LYS A 296 -53.99 5.14 -39.22
CA LYS A 296 -53.45 6.26 -40.05
C LYS A 296 -53.04 7.54 -39.28
N GLU A 297 -52.26 8.51 -39.79
CA GLU A 297 -51.64 8.81 -41.12
C GLU A 297 -50.54 9.91 -40.93
N ASN A 298 -49.61 10.11 -41.90
CA ASN A 298 -48.89 11.37 -42.26
C ASN A 298 -48.17 12.24 -41.18
N SER A 299 -47.04 12.95 -41.39
CA SER A 299 -46.15 13.20 -42.54
C SER A 299 -44.76 13.74 -42.08
N ASN A 300 -43.79 13.89 -43.00
CA ASN A 300 -42.48 14.55 -42.83
C ASN A 300 -42.59 16.11 -42.80
N PRO A 301 -41.57 16.95 -42.44
CA PRO A 301 -40.11 16.70 -42.47
C PRO A 301 -39.24 17.28 -41.31
N ARG A 302 -37.90 17.18 -41.51
CA ARG A 302 -36.73 17.83 -40.84
C ARG A 302 -36.79 19.39 -40.81
N PRO A 303 -35.98 20.17 -40.01
CA PRO A 303 -34.49 20.10 -39.92
C PRO A 303 -33.79 20.58 -38.61
N ASP A 304 -32.47 20.81 -38.71
CA ASP A 304 -31.47 21.07 -37.66
C ASP A 304 -31.53 22.46 -36.97
N ARG A 305 -30.98 22.59 -35.74
CA ARG A 305 -29.71 23.35 -35.46
C ARG A 305 -29.30 23.50 -33.96
N LYS A 306 -27.98 23.34 -33.74
CA LYS A 306 -27.02 24.08 -32.87
C LYS A 306 -27.37 24.52 -31.42
N TYR A 307 -26.49 24.09 -30.49
CA TYR A 307 -25.70 24.92 -29.53
C TYR A 307 -26.23 26.31 -29.10
N ASN A 308 -26.56 26.51 -27.79
CA ASN A 308 -25.68 27.24 -26.83
C ASN A 308 -26.32 27.56 -25.45
N GLY A 309 -25.52 27.45 -24.37
CA GLY A 309 -25.19 28.61 -23.51
C GLY A 309 -26.07 29.08 -22.32
N ARG A 310 -25.62 28.68 -21.11
CA ARG A 310 -25.36 29.55 -19.91
C ARG A 310 -26.50 30.14 -19.04
N ARG A 311 -26.07 30.44 -17.79
CA ARG A 311 -26.65 31.26 -16.67
C ARG A 311 -27.78 30.60 -15.87
N PHE A 312 -27.64 30.44 -14.55
CA PHE A 312 -27.45 31.39 -13.42
C PHE A 312 -28.69 32.22 -13.09
N TYR A 313 -29.20 32.07 -11.86
CA TYR A 313 -29.79 33.17 -11.09
C TYR A 313 -29.41 33.06 -9.60
N ARG A 314 -29.29 34.22 -8.95
CA ARG A 314 -28.89 34.43 -7.56
C ARG A 314 -29.94 35.31 -6.90
N ARG A 315 -30.34 35.05 -5.64
CA ARG A 315 -31.11 36.02 -4.86
C ARG A 315 -30.61 36.15 -3.42
N LYS A 316 -30.58 37.42 -2.97
CA LYS A 316 -30.33 37.92 -1.61
C LYS A 316 -31.69 37.89 -0.86
N SER A 317 -31.83 37.50 0.41
CA SER A 317 -31.14 37.83 1.69
C SER A 317 -31.84 38.94 2.48
N GLY A 318 -32.25 38.61 3.72
CA GLY A 318 -32.75 39.51 4.76
C GLY A 318 -34.22 39.24 5.15
N SER A 319 -34.65 39.41 6.40
CA SER A 319 -33.93 39.47 7.70
C SER A 319 -34.93 39.65 8.85
N LYS A 320 -34.56 39.18 10.05
CA LYS A 320 -35.06 39.59 11.39
C LYS A 320 -36.38 39.01 11.96
N ASN A 321 -36.28 38.74 13.27
CA ASN A 321 -37.29 38.70 14.33
C ASN A 321 -38.17 37.44 14.55
N GLU A 322 -37.73 36.65 15.53
CA GLU A 322 -38.49 36.02 16.63
C GLU A 322 -39.39 37.03 17.41
N PRO A 323 -40.30 36.63 18.34
CA PRO A 323 -40.25 35.42 19.21
C PRO A 323 -41.57 34.64 19.42
N GLU A 324 -41.52 33.65 20.33
CA GLU A 324 -42.53 33.24 21.35
C GLU A 324 -44.04 33.06 20.98
N SER A 325 -44.82 32.13 21.55
CA SER A 325 -44.60 31.10 22.60
C SER A 325 -45.71 30.04 22.58
N SER A 326 -45.58 28.99 23.41
CA SER A 326 -46.66 28.24 24.12
C SER A 326 -47.79 27.50 23.36
N ASN A 327 -48.08 26.28 23.84
CA ASN A 327 -49.39 25.71 24.30
C ASN A 327 -50.73 26.06 23.58
N GLU A 328 -51.75 25.19 23.47
CA GLU A 328 -51.94 23.80 23.93
C GLU A 328 -53.14 23.12 23.21
N THR A 329 -53.28 21.80 23.44
CA THR A 329 -54.49 20.92 23.43
C THR A 329 -55.62 20.96 22.37
N GLU A 330 -56.05 19.73 22.02
CA GLU A 330 -57.42 19.22 21.75
C GLU A 330 -58.34 19.91 20.70
N LYS A 331 -58.81 19.23 19.64
CA LYS A 331 -59.65 18.00 19.53
C LYS A 331 -61.12 18.14 19.95
N ARG A 332 -62.02 17.99 18.95
CA ARG A 332 -63.28 17.21 18.92
C ARG A 332 -63.68 17.10 17.42
N ASP A 333 -63.86 15.93 16.81
CA ASP A 333 -64.93 14.90 16.94
C ASP A 333 -66.12 15.21 16.01
N THR A 334 -66.78 14.28 15.29
CA THR A 334 -66.52 12.86 14.87
C THR A 334 -67.50 12.48 13.73
N GLN A 335 -67.46 11.23 13.24
CA GLN A 335 -68.34 10.55 12.25
C GLN A 335 -67.86 10.66 10.78
N ASP A 336 -67.53 9.60 10.02
CA ASP A 336 -68.08 8.23 9.80
C ASP A 336 -69.07 8.18 8.60
N SER A 337 -69.03 7.23 7.65
CA SER A 337 -68.13 6.07 7.48
C SER A 337 -68.00 5.57 6.01
N GLU A 338 -66.89 4.85 5.76
CA GLU A 338 -66.58 3.83 4.74
C GLU A 338 -67.27 3.74 3.35
N ASN A 339 -66.45 3.66 2.27
CA ASN A 339 -66.29 2.38 1.54
C ASN A 339 -65.11 2.28 0.53
N SER A 340 -64.19 1.33 0.76
CA SER A 340 -63.35 0.64 -0.25
C SER A 340 -62.25 1.46 -1.02
N PRO A 341 -61.31 0.81 -1.75
CA PRO A 341 -60.16 0.18 -1.10
C PRO A 341 -58.79 0.68 -1.62
N LYS A 342 -57.92 1.19 -0.74
CA LYS A 342 -56.55 1.62 -1.09
C LYS A 342 -55.56 0.43 -1.11
N ARG A 343 -54.73 0.35 -2.17
CA ARG A 343 -53.69 -0.68 -2.32
C ARG A 343 -52.67 -0.64 -1.16
N ARG A 344 -52.59 -1.73 -0.38
CA ARG A 344 -51.56 -1.91 0.66
C ARG A 344 -50.15 -1.90 0.05
N LYS A 345 -49.31 -0.95 0.45
CA LYS A 345 -47.85 -1.09 0.36
C LYS A 345 -47.42 -2.04 1.49
N ASN A 346 -46.70 -3.11 1.19
CA ASN A 346 -46.14 -3.98 2.23
C ASN A 346 -45.08 -3.20 3.04
N PRO A 347 -45.23 -3.06 4.38
CA PRO A 347 -44.13 -2.59 5.21
C PRO A 347 -43.00 -3.64 5.19
N ARG A 348 -41.74 -3.19 5.14
CA ARG A 348 -40.61 -4.08 5.42
C ARG A 348 -40.72 -4.50 6.89
N ARG A 349 -40.84 -5.81 7.15
CA ARG A 349 -40.84 -6.34 8.52
C ARG A 349 -39.51 -6.01 9.20
N PRO A 350 -39.49 -5.59 10.48
CA PRO A 350 -38.25 -5.49 11.23
C PRO A 350 -37.64 -6.89 11.42
N TYR A 351 -36.31 -6.96 11.40
CA TYR A 351 -35.59 -8.18 11.79
C TYR A 351 -35.81 -8.41 13.29
N ARG A 352 -36.54 -9.46 13.66
CA ARG A 352 -36.51 -9.97 15.04
C ARG A 352 -35.20 -10.73 15.22
N ARG A 353 -34.43 -10.40 16.26
CA ARG A 353 -33.39 -11.31 16.78
C ARG A 353 -34.12 -12.50 17.42
N PHE A 354 -33.90 -13.70 16.90
CA PHE A 354 -34.32 -14.94 17.55
C PHE A 354 -33.16 -15.46 18.40
N HIS A 355 -33.45 -15.97 19.60
CA HIS A 355 -32.49 -16.77 20.35
C HIS A 355 -32.60 -18.20 19.82
N ILE A 356 -31.66 -18.58 18.96
CA ILE A 356 -31.54 -19.95 18.44
C ILE A 356 -31.23 -20.87 19.63
N ASP A 357 -31.98 -21.96 19.73
CA ASP A 357 -31.85 -22.99 20.76
C ASP A 357 -30.75 -23.99 20.36
N TYR A 358 -30.97 -24.64 19.21
CA TYR A 358 -30.04 -25.56 18.58
C TYR A 358 -30.04 -25.35 17.06
N SER A 359 -29.01 -25.87 16.39
CA SER A 359 -28.92 -25.88 14.94
C SER A 359 -28.54 -27.26 14.42
N LEU A 360 -29.27 -27.74 13.41
CA LEU A 360 -28.95 -28.99 12.73
C LEU A 360 -28.14 -28.67 11.47
N MET A 361 -26.91 -29.18 11.37
CA MET A 361 -26.14 -29.16 10.13
C MET A 361 -26.55 -30.36 9.28
N VAL A 362 -27.27 -30.10 8.18
CA VAL A 362 -27.59 -31.11 7.16
C VAL A 362 -26.55 -31.01 6.06
N SER A 363 -25.83 -32.11 5.83
CA SER A 363 -24.70 -32.18 4.90
C SER A 363 -24.87 -33.33 3.91
N ASN A 364 -23.88 -33.53 3.03
CA ASN A 364 -23.97 -34.40 1.85
C ASN A 364 -25.11 -34.03 0.86
N ILE A 365 -25.41 -32.74 0.74
CA ILE A 365 -26.45 -32.23 -0.18
C ILE A 365 -25.87 -32.11 -1.60
N GLU A 366 -26.52 -32.72 -2.60
CA GLU A 366 -26.10 -32.54 -4.00
C GLU A 366 -26.19 -31.08 -4.45
N ARG A 367 -25.17 -30.63 -5.21
CA ARG A 367 -25.00 -29.21 -5.62
C ARG A 367 -26.07 -28.71 -6.60
N ASN A 368 -26.95 -29.58 -7.08
CA ASN A 368 -28.08 -29.31 -7.98
C ASN A 368 -29.40 -29.02 -7.22
N VAL A 369 -29.54 -29.48 -5.97
CA VAL A 369 -30.70 -29.26 -5.09
C VAL A 369 -30.81 -27.77 -4.79
N ARG A 370 -32.05 -27.25 -4.71
CA ARG A 370 -32.30 -25.84 -4.43
C ARG A 370 -33.02 -25.70 -3.09
N VAL A 371 -32.81 -24.57 -2.42
CA VAL A 371 -33.48 -24.17 -1.15
C VAL A 371 -34.96 -24.54 -1.11
N ARG A 372 -35.69 -24.24 -2.20
CA ARG A 372 -37.14 -24.44 -2.30
C ARG A 372 -37.51 -25.93 -2.28
N ASP A 373 -36.67 -26.79 -2.85
CA ASP A 373 -36.97 -28.20 -3.05
C ASP A 373 -36.79 -28.93 -1.71
N LEU A 374 -35.73 -28.62 -0.94
CA LEU A 374 -35.62 -29.01 0.48
C LEU A 374 -36.74 -28.40 1.34
N LYS A 375 -37.02 -27.09 1.23
CA LYS A 375 -38.09 -26.46 2.03
C LYS A 375 -39.46 -27.11 1.81
N ASN A 376 -39.79 -27.48 0.58
CA ASN A 376 -41.02 -28.19 0.26
C ASN A 376 -41.04 -29.60 0.86
N ALA A 377 -39.92 -30.32 0.86
CA ALA A 377 -39.81 -31.64 1.48
C ALA A 377 -39.94 -31.58 3.01
N LEU A 378 -39.26 -30.65 3.67
CA LEU A 378 -39.39 -30.42 5.12
C LEU A 378 -40.85 -30.15 5.51
N ILE A 379 -41.50 -29.21 4.80
CA ILE A 379 -42.91 -28.85 5.03
C ILE A 379 -43.86 -30.04 4.79
N LYS A 380 -43.60 -30.87 3.77
CA LYS A 380 -44.40 -32.09 3.49
C LYS A 380 -44.32 -33.10 4.65
N HIS A 381 -43.21 -33.15 5.38
CA HIS A 381 -43.00 -34.02 6.55
C HIS A 381 -43.23 -33.27 7.88
N GLY A 382 -43.91 -32.12 7.87
CA GLY A 382 -44.26 -31.35 9.07
C GLY A 382 -43.12 -30.53 9.70
N ILE A 383 -41.90 -30.65 9.20
CA ILE A 383 -40.73 -29.93 9.73
C ILE A 383 -40.71 -28.49 9.22
N LYS A 384 -40.60 -27.55 10.15
CA LYS A 384 -40.59 -26.11 9.87
C LYS A 384 -39.59 -25.37 10.79
N PRO A 385 -38.31 -25.25 10.40
CA PRO A 385 -37.35 -24.43 11.13
C PRO A 385 -37.69 -22.94 11.02
N ASP A 386 -37.26 -22.16 12.00
CA ASP A 386 -37.46 -20.70 12.05
C ASP A 386 -36.63 -19.98 10.99
N ASP A 387 -35.41 -20.46 10.69
CA ASP A 387 -34.61 -20.03 9.54
C ASP A 387 -33.76 -21.17 8.96
N ILE A 388 -33.31 -21.01 7.70
CA ILE A 388 -32.44 -21.95 6.98
C ILE A 388 -31.25 -21.21 6.37
N THR A 389 -30.07 -21.37 6.97
CA THR A 389 -28.80 -20.90 6.40
C THR A 389 -28.33 -21.87 5.30
N TRP A 390 -28.75 -21.60 4.07
CA TRP A 390 -28.41 -22.45 2.92
C TRP A 390 -26.98 -22.24 2.43
N LYS A 391 -26.20 -23.34 2.33
CA LYS A 391 -24.88 -23.38 1.71
C LYS A 391 -24.76 -24.51 0.67
N GLY A 392 -25.86 -25.00 0.07
CA GLY A 392 -25.88 -26.24 -0.73
C GLY A 392 -24.94 -26.29 -1.94
N TYR A 393 -24.44 -25.14 -2.43
CA TYR A 393 -23.35 -25.10 -3.41
C TYR A 393 -22.00 -25.62 -2.88
N LYS A 394 -21.84 -25.67 -1.54
CA LYS A 394 -20.78 -26.37 -0.78
C LYS A 394 -21.22 -27.75 -0.24
N GLY A 395 -22.47 -28.17 -0.47
CA GLY A 395 -22.99 -29.46 -0.05
C GLY A 395 -23.64 -29.55 1.34
N PHE A 396 -24.02 -28.42 1.97
CA PHE A 396 -24.68 -28.43 3.27
C PHE A 396 -25.63 -27.23 3.51
N CYS A 397 -26.45 -27.30 4.55
CA CYS A 397 -27.20 -26.17 5.11
C CYS A 397 -27.43 -26.33 6.62
N TYR A 398 -27.69 -25.24 7.31
CA TYR A 398 -28.14 -25.28 8.71
C TYR A 398 -29.65 -25.03 8.79
N LEU A 399 -30.33 -25.81 9.63
CA LEU A 399 -31.71 -25.59 10.04
C LEU A 399 -31.69 -25.05 11.47
N HIS A 400 -32.28 -23.87 11.70
CA HIS A 400 -32.25 -23.19 12.99
C HIS A 400 -33.64 -23.23 13.64
N TYR A 401 -33.66 -23.56 14.94
CA TYR A 401 -34.88 -23.60 15.76
C TYR A 401 -34.70 -22.69 16.97
N ALA A 402 -35.70 -21.88 17.31
CA ALA A 402 -35.62 -20.88 18.38
C ALA A 402 -36.34 -21.31 19.67
N LYS A 403 -35.87 -20.84 20.83
CA LYS A 403 -36.53 -21.11 22.11
C LYS A 403 -37.94 -20.48 22.15
N PRO A 404 -38.99 -21.22 22.55
CA PRO A 404 -40.29 -20.63 22.85
C PRO A 404 -40.17 -19.57 23.95
N THR A 405 -40.54 -18.32 23.66
CA THR A 405 -40.46 -17.23 24.63
C THR A 405 -41.71 -17.19 25.51
N ASN A 406 -41.59 -17.59 26.77
CA ASN A 406 -42.70 -17.54 27.73
C ASN A 406 -43.19 -16.11 27.97
N LYS A 407 -44.33 -15.75 27.36
CA LYS A 407 -45.27 -14.74 27.87
C LYS A 407 -46.67 -15.33 27.81
N ALA A 408 -47.37 -15.28 28.95
CA ALA A 408 -48.60 -16.02 29.14
C ALA A 408 -49.84 -15.23 28.68
N THR A 409 -50.39 -15.61 27.54
CA THR A 409 -51.83 -15.71 27.24
C THR A 409 -51.99 -16.74 26.12
N ASP A 410 -52.83 -17.76 26.36
CA ASP A 410 -53.44 -18.74 25.42
C ASP A 410 -53.36 -20.17 25.98
N LYS A 411 -54.24 -20.47 26.95
CA LYS A 411 -54.50 -21.82 27.47
C LYS A 411 -55.44 -22.62 26.55
N GLU A 412 -55.14 -22.69 25.24
CA GLU A 412 -56.01 -23.40 24.29
C GLU A 412 -55.27 -23.86 23.03
N ASN A 413 -54.25 -24.73 23.17
CA ASN A 413 -53.74 -25.64 22.13
C ASN A 413 -52.65 -26.62 22.69
N GLU A 414 -52.96 -27.34 23.76
CA GLU A 414 -52.01 -28.25 24.46
C GLU A 414 -51.79 -29.60 23.74
N SER A 415 -51.86 -29.60 22.40
CA SER A 415 -51.91 -30.81 21.55
C SER A 415 -50.83 -30.85 20.44
N GLN A 416 -49.99 -29.81 20.30
CA GLN A 416 -48.83 -29.82 19.42
C GLN A 416 -47.54 -29.53 20.19
N LYS A 417 -46.95 -30.58 20.79
CA LYS A 417 -45.56 -30.52 21.26
C LYS A 417 -44.61 -30.29 20.05
N PRO A 418 -43.56 -29.47 20.18
CA PRO A 418 -42.50 -29.44 19.18
C PRO A 418 -41.83 -30.82 19.08
N PHE A 419 -41.39 -31.18 17.87
CA PHE A 419 -40.67 -32.44 17.62
C PHE A 419 -39.41 -32.54 18.49
N SER A 420 -39.07 -33.73 19.00
CA SER A 420 -37.75 -33.98 19.56
C SER A 420 -36.68 -33.87 18.47
N VAL A 421 -35.46 -33.56 18.88
CA VAL A 421 -34.31 -33.41 17.97
C VAL A 421 -34.12 -34.70 17.14
N ASP A 422 -34.28 -35.86 17.78
CA ASP A 422 -34.13 -37.19 17.20
C ASP A 422 -35.18 -37.45 16.11
N ASN A 423 -36.46 -37.14 16.38
CA ASN A 423 -37.52 -37.26 15.38
C ASN A 423 -37.29 -36.37 14.16
N VAL A 424 -36.64 -35.20 14.33
CA VAL A 424 -36.24 -34.33 13.21
C VAL A 424 -35.08 -34.95 12.43
N ILE A 425 -34.12 -35.59 13.09
CA ILE A 425 -32.98 -36.28 12.46
C ILE A 425 -33.44 -37.49 11.64
N ASP A 426 -34.27 -38.38 12.19
CA ASP A 426 -34.76 -39.57 11.49
C ASP A 426 -35.54 -39.22 10.21
N ILE A 427 -36.37 -38.18 10.27
CA ILE A 427 -37.08 -37.65 9.10
C ILE A 427 -36.08 -37.04 8.10
N LEU A 428 -35.08 -36.28 8.55
CA LEU A 428 -34.06 -35.71 7.66
C LEU A 428 -33.21 -36.78 6.96
N GLN A 429 -32.86 -37.87 7.64
CA GLN A 429 -32.09 -38.99 7.09
C GLN A 429 -32.92 -39.85 6.12
N SER A 430 -34.25 -39.93 6.32
CA SER A 430 -35.16 -40.66 5.42
C SER A 430 -35.63 -39.86 4.20
N LEU A 431 -35.36 -38.55 4.12
CA LEU A 431 -35.65 -37.73 2.95
C LEU A 431 -34.73 -38.05 1.77
N LYS A 432 -35.29 -38.64 0.70
CA LYS A 432 -34.62 -38.72 -0.62
C LYS A 432 -35.05 -37.57 -1.52
N LEU A 433 -34.10 -36.68 -1.88
CA LEU A 433 -34.32 -35.63 -2.88
C LEU A 433 -33.81 -36.01 -4.28
N THR A 434 -32.89 -36.97 -4.35
CA THR A 434 -32.33 -37.59 -5.55
C THR A 434 -32.17 -39.11 -5.29
N SER A 435 -31.70 -39.88 -6.28
CA SER A 435 -31.63 -41.35 -6.20
C SER A 435 -30.71 -41.85 -5.08
N ASP A 436 -29.56 -41.20 -4.92
CA ASP A 436 -28.41 -41.71 -4.15
C ASP A 436 -28.04 -40.83 -2.93
N SER A 437 -28.82 -39.77 -2.65
CA SER A 437 -28.59 -38.88 -1.52
C SER A 437 -29.03 -39.51 -0.18
N GLN A 438 -28.06 -39.93 0.64
CA GLN A 438 -28.26 -40.00 2.10
C GLN A 438 -27.67 -38.74 2.74
N PHE A 439 -28.48 -37.99 3.50
CA PHE A 439 -28.04 -36.78 4.18
C PHE A 439 -27.42 -37.10 5.54
N GLU A 440 -26.20 -36.62 5.76
CA GLU A 440 -25.55 -36.70 7.07
C GLU A 440 -25.98 -35.48 7.91
N VAL A 441 -26.62 -35.75 9.06
CA VAL A 441 -27.21 -34.74 9.94
C VAL A 441 -26.47 -34.71 11.26
N LYS A 442 -25.83 -33.57 11.59
CA LYS A 442 -25.11 -33.37 12.85
C LYS A 442 -25.77 -32.30 13.70
N VAL A 443 -26.06 -32.63 14.97
CA VAL A 443 -26.47 -31.67 15.99
C VAL A 443 -25.27 -30.80 16.37
N MET A 444 -25.46 -29.49 16.44
CA MET A 444 -24.45 -28.54 16.91
C MET A 444 -24.85 -28.02 18.29
N GLU A 445 -24.18 -28.51 19.33
CA GLU A 445 -24.25 -27.97 20.69
C GLU A 445 -23.27 -26.80 20.91
N PRO A 446 -23.49 -25.92 21.90
CA PRO A 446 -22.61 -24.79 22.20
C PRO A 446 -21.36 -25.24 23.00
N ILE A 447 -20.33 -25.69 22.29
CA ILE A 447 -19.13 -26.32 22.87
C ILE A 447 -18.18 -25.29 23.52
N THR A 448 -17.76 -25.57 24.75
CA THR A 448 -16.66 -24.92 25.49
C THR A 448 -15.33 -25.70 25.39
N ARG A 449 -14.21 -25.09 25.80
CA ARG A 449 -12.82 -25.59 25.77
C ARG A 449 -12.63 -27.09 26.11
N ILE A 450 -11.68 -27.73 25.40
CA ILE A 450 -10.84 -28.87 25.84
C ILE A 450 -9.38 -28.61 25.38
N GLU A 451 -8.41 -29.27 26.01
CA GLU A 451 -6.96 -28.91 26.08
C GLU A 451 -6.03 -29.78 25.19
N THR A 452 -4.71 -29.58 25.31
CA THR A 452 -3.64 -30.09 24.42
C THR A 452 -2.57 -30.96 25.11
N THR A 453 -1.94 -31.87 24.35
CA THR A 453 -0.71 -32.68 24.65
C THR A 453 -0.30 -33.40 23.34
N ASP A 454 0.95 -33.77 23.01
CA ASP A 454 2.28 -33.52 23.60
C ASP A 454 3.39 -33.54 22.48
N VAL A 455 4.69 -33.53 22.83
CA VAL A 455 5.84 -33.04 22.00
C VAL A 455 6.88 -34.14 21.60
N THR A 456 7.94 -33.76 20.85
CA THR A 456 9.26 -34.42 20.57
C THR A 456 9.44 -35.15 19.21
N SER A 457 10.63 -35.28 18.57
CA SER A 457 12.03 -34.83 18.84
C SER A 457 12.97 -34.71 17.60
N VAL A 458 13.87 -33.70 17.63
CA VAL A 458 15.36 -33.66 17.40
C VAL A 458 16.11 -34.59 16.39
N ALA A 459 17.01 -34.02 15.54
CA ALA A 459 18.40 -34.48 15.24
C ALA A 459 19.18 -33.61 14.20
N HIS A 460 20.54 -33.69 14.19
CA HIS A 460 21.49 -32.95 13.30
C HIS A 460 22.27 -33.87 12.32
N TYR A 461 23.02 -33.31 11.33
CA TYR A 461 24.49 -33.45 11.19
C TYR A 461 25.11 -32.58 10.05
N GLU A 462 26.43 -32.67 9.82
CA GLU A 462 27.29 -31.61 9.23
C GLU A 462 28.13 -31.99 7.98
N ILE A 463 28.50 -30.95 7.20
CA ILE A 463 29.81 -30.62 6.55
C ILE A 463 30.72 -31.75 5.98
N SER A 464 31.10 -31.63 4.69
CA SER A 464 32.52 -31.54 4.21
C SER A 464 32.67 -31.34 2.67
N PRO A 465 33.61 -30.52 2.15
CA PRO A 465 33.86 -30.29 0.71
C PRO A 465 35.23 -30.79 0.17
N SER A 466 35.43 -30.87 -1.17
CA SER A 466 36.76 -30.79 -1.84
C SER A 466 36.77 -30.83 -3.40
N LEU A 467 37.92 -30.39 -3.97
CA LEU A 467 38.35 -30.27 -5.40
C LEU A 467 37.74 -29.11 -6.24
N MET A 468 38.46 -28.22 -6.97
CA MET A 468 39.73 -28.23 -7.77
C MET A 468 39.62 -28.88 -9.18
N MET A 469 40.10 -28.32 -10.30
CA MET A 469 40.71 -27.01 -10.69
C MET A 469 40.84 -26.92 -12.26
N ILE A 470 41.60 -25.95 -12.82
CA ILE A 470 42.17 -25.85 -14.20
C ILE A 470 41.21 -25.39 -15.35
N LEU A 471 41.59 -24.67 -16.43
CA LEU A 471 42.45 -23.46 -16.68
C LEU A 471 42.49 -23.12 -18.22
N PHE A 472 43.19 -22.04 -18.64
CA PHE A 472 43.53 -21.58 -20.03
C PHE A 472 42.42 -20.91 -20.90
N VAL A 473 42.67 -19.93 -21.83
CA VAL A 473 43.68 -18.82 -21.90
C VAL A 473 43.34 -17.79 -23.04
N LEU A 474 44.04 -16.63 -23.01
CA LEU A 474 44.16 -15.49 -23.97
C LEU A 474 44.25 -15.86 -25.49
N SER A 475 44.13 -15.01 -26.52
CA SER A 475 44.22 -13.53 -26.75
C SER A 475 43.49 -13.14 -28.08
N VAL A 476 43.33 -11.89 -28.56
CA VAL A 476 44.27 -10.95 -29.26
C VAL A 476 43.55 -9.59 -29.48
N ALA A 477 44.26 -8.48 -29.75
CA ALA A 477 43.70 -7.12 -29.89
C ALA A 477 44.26 -6.30 -31.09
N ALA A 478 43.67 -5.10 -31.31
CA ALA A 478 44.01 -4.06 -32.31
C ALA A 478 43.70 -4.42 -33.79
N VAL A 479 43.55 -3.50 -34.76
CA VAL A 479 43.79 -2.04 -34.88
C VAL A 479 42.77 -1.51 -35.95
N LEU A 480 42.32 -0.26 -36.11
CA LEU A 480 42.59 1.11 -35.59
C LEU A 480 41.19 1.82 -35.34
N PRO A 481 41.00 3.17 -35.20
CA PRO A 481 39.78 3.79 -34.65
C PRO A 481 38.85 4.47 -35.71
N GLY A 482 37.72 5.06 -35.26
CA GLY A 482 37.09 6.18 -36.01
C GLY A 482 35.59 6.48 -35.88
N LEU A 483 34.98 6.58 -34.67
CA LEU A 483 33.90 7.55 -34.37
C LEU A 483 33.54 7.60 -32.87
N LEU A 484 33.41 8.81 -32.31
CA LEU A 484 32.68 9.21 -31.08
C LEU A 484 32.72 8.27 -29.84
N ASP A 485 33.61 8.63 -28.91
CA ASP A 485 33.74 8.22 -27.50
C ASP A 485 32.74 7.22 -26.89
N CYS A 486 33.23 6.02 -26.57
CA CYS A 486 32.67 5.15 -25.51
C CYS A 486 33.73 4.51 -24.59
N ASP A 487 35.03 4.61 -24.88
CA ASP A 487 36.08 4.00 -24.04
C ASP A 487 36.30 4.74 -22.71
N GLY A 488 36.16 6.08 -22.71
CA GLY A 488 36.26 6.90 -21.49
C GLY A 488 35.17 6.61 -20.43
N LEU A 489 34.13 5.85 -20.79
CA LEU A 489 33.03 5.50 -19.90
C LEU A 489 33.29 4.26 -19.03
N VAL A 490 34.35 3.48 -19.24
CA VAL A 490 34.54 2.21 -18.49
C VAL A 490 34.87 2.44 -17.00
N SER A 491 35.57 3.53 -16.66
CA SER A 491 35.77 3.96 -15.26
C SER A 491 34.49 4.57 -14.68
N VAL A 492 33.90 5.54 -15.37
CA VAL A 492 32.68 6.26 -14.95
C VAL A 492 31.51 5.29 -14.70
N ARG A 493 31.31 4.29 -15.57
CA ARG A 493 30.26 3.26 -15.42
C ARG A 493 30.47 2.40 -14.18
N LYS A 494 31.70 2.10 -13.76
CA LYS A 494 31.96 1.38 -12.50
C LYS A 494 31.52 2.20 -11.30
N ASN A 495 31.87 3.49 -11.28
CA ASN A 495 31.54 4.37 -10.16
C ASN A 495 30.03 4.62 -10.09
N GLN A 496 29.36 4.90 -11.21
CA GLN A 496 27.89 5.04 -11.24
C GLN A 496 27.15 3.75 -10.83
N VAL A 497 27.60 2.57 -11.29
CA VAL A 497 26.99 1.28 -10.87
C VAL A 497 27.27 1.00 -9.39
N LEU A 498 28.42 1.41 -8.84
CA LEU A 498 28.75 1.30 -7.42
C LEU A 498 27.91 2.27 -6.57
N GLU A 499 27.74 3.51 -7.00
CA GLU A 499 26.92 4.55 -6.37
C GLU A 499 25.44 4.16 -6.36
N ILE A 500 24.91 3.67 -7.48
CA ILE A 500 23.58 3.08 -7.58
C ILE A 500 23.45 1.86 -6.65
N LYS A 501 24.45 0.96 -6.60
CA LYS A 501 24.45 -0.17 -5.64
C LYS A 501 24.47 0.29 -4.18
N LYS A 502 25.27 1.29 -3.81
CA LYS A 502 25.33 1.88 -2.46
C LYS A 502 23.97 2.49 -2.09
N HIS A 503 23.37 3.27 -2.98
CA HIS A 503 22.04 3.86 -2.81
C HIS A 503 20.95 2.78 -2.66
N LEU A 504 21.03 1.69 -3.44
CA LEU A 504 20.12 0.55 -3.33
C LEU A 504 20.35 -0.26 -2.04
N LYS A 505 21.59 -0.47 -1.58
CA LYS A 505 21.94 -1.10 -0.28
C LYS A 505 21.31 -0.30 0.88
N ARG A 506 21.41 1.04 0.82
CA ARG A 506 20.77 2.01 1.75
C ARG A 506 19.24 1.92 1.71
N LEU A 507 18.62 1.91 0.52
CA LEU A 507 17.16 1.79 0.36
C LEU A 507 16.60 0.42 0.80
N ARG A 508 17.39 -0.65 0.65
CA ARG A 508 16.97 -2.03 0.94
C ARG A 508 17.11 -2.44 2.40
N LYS A 509 17.87 -1.70 3.21
CA LYS A 509 18.38 -2.16 4.51
C LYS A 509 19.11 -3.49 4.36
N GLU A 510 20.16 -3.50 3.54
CA GLU A 510 21.06 -4.66 3.44
C GLU A 510 22.24 -4.54 4.42
N GLU A 511 22.69 -5.70 4.89
CA GLU A 511 23.69 -5.86 5.96
C GLU A 511 24.99 -5.07 5.69
N GLY A 512 25.48 -4.35 6.69
CA GLY A 512 26.67 -3.50 6.56
C GLY A 512 26.45 -2.22 5.75
N ALA A 513 25.21 -1.86 5.37
CA ALA A 513 24.92 -0.55 4.79
C ALA A 513 25.22 0.56 5.81
N ILE A 514 25.81 1.66 5.33
CA ILE A 514 26.08 2.87 6.13
C ILE A 514 25.23 4.05 5.64
N LYS A 515 25.07 5.04 6.52
CA LYS A 515 24.54 6.38 6.20
C LYS A 515 25.05 7.38 7.24
N LEU A 516 25.05 8.67 6.87
CA LEU A 516 25.33 9.76 7.79
C LEU A 516 24.02 10.31 8.37
N VAL A 517 24.03 10.73 9.64
CA VAL A 517 22.91 11.36 10.34
C VAL A 517 23.35 12.59 11.13
N GLY A 518 22.49 13.61 11.21
CA GLY A 518 22.72 14.82 12.01
C GLY A 518 23.54 15.93 11.34
N GLY A 519 24.35 15.62 10.32
CA GLY A 519 25.07 16.62 9.53
C GLY A 519 24.17 17.41 8.56
N ARG A 520 24.72 18.49 8.00
CA ARG A 520 24.01 19.48 7.16
C ARG A 520 23.89 19.07 5.68
N GLY A 521 24.50 17.96 5.25
CA GLY A 521 24.44 17.47 3.87
C GLY A 521 24.86 16.00 3.75
N GLU A 522 24.72 15.39 2.57
CA GLU A 522 25.03 13.95 2.34
C GLU A 522 26.54 13.60 2.41
N PHE A 523 27.39 14.52 2.87
CA PHE A 523 28.83 14.36 3.03
C PHE A 523 29.33 14.53 4.48
N GLU A 524 28.47 14.96 5.43
CA GLU A 524 28.82 15.10 6.85
C GLU A 524 27.76 14.46 7.76
N GLY A 525 28.17 13.91 8.91
CA GLY A 525 27.26 13.37 9.94
C GLY A 525 27.86 12.23 10.78
N ASN A 526 27.17 11.87 11.86
CA ASN A 526 27.46 10.64 12.62
C ASN A 526 27.19 9.42 11.73
N VAL A 527 27.99 8.36 11.87
CA VAL A 527 27.82 7.12 11.12
C VAL A 527 26.79 6.24 11.82
N GLU A 528 25.65 6.00 11.16
CA GLU A 528 24.80 4.86 11.47
C GLU A 528 25.09 3.71 10.49
N ILE A 529 25.38 2.53 11.01
CA ILE A 529 25.48 1.27 10.26
C ILE A 529 24.25 0.40 10.49
N LEU A 530 23.87 -0.38 9.48
CA LEU A 530 22.81 -1.37 9.58
C LEU A 530 23.39 -2.76 9.88
N HIS A 531 23.04 -3.31 11.05
CA HIS A 531 23.28 -4.70 11.41
C HIS A 531 21.98 -5.40 11.81
N ASN A 532 21.83 -6.66 11.40
CA ASN A 532 20.69 -7.51 11.70
C ASN A 532 19.34 -6.80 11.41
N GLY A 533 19.26 -6.14 10.26
CA GLY A 533 18.06 -5.42 9.78
C GLY A 533 17.74 -4.09 10.48
N THR A 534 18.53 -3.65 11.46
CA THR A 534 18.30 -2.40 12.22
C THR A 534 19.50 -1.47 12.18
N TRP A 535 19.25 -0.16 12.11
CA TRP A 535 20.32 0.84 12.18
C TRP A 535 20.76 1.05 13.64
N GLY A 536 22.05 1.26 13.83
CA GLY A 536 22.69 1.62 15.09
C GLY A 536 23.90 2.51 14.83
N ALA A 537 24.39 3.20 15.84
CA ALA A 537 25.57 4.07 15.73
C ALA A 537 26.87 3.26 15.75
N ILE A 538 27.98 3.92 15.42
CA ILE A 538 29.35 3.47 15.69
C ILE A 538 29.91 4.33 16.82
N CYS A 539 30.66 3.75 17.76
CA CYS A 539 31.31 4.51 18.83
C CYS A 539 32.54 5.29 18.32
N ASP A 540 32.89 6.41 18.97
CA ASP A 540 34.11 7.18 18.65
C ASP A 540 35.39 6.78 19.40
N ASP A 541 35.36 5.75 20.24
CA ASP A 541 36.58 5.18 20.82
C ASP A 541 37.44 4.48 19.74
N GLU A 542 38.73 4.86 19.72
CA GLU A 542 39.74 4.53 18.69
C GLU A 542 39.35 4.92 17.24
N TRP A 543 38.40 5.85 17.04
CA TRP A 543 37.95 6.29 15.72
C TRP A 543 38.88 7.35 15.08
N ASP A 544 39.72 6.95 14.10
CA ASP A 544 40.66 7.85 13.42
C ASP A 544 40.34 8.13 11.93
N THR A 545 41.22 8.91 11.31
CA THR A 545 41.26 9.18 9.87
C THR A 545 41.18 7.93 8.98
N ALA A 546 41.71 6.78 9.39
CA ALA A 546 41.69 5.55 8.59
C ALA A 546 40.25 5.02 8.41
N GLU A 547 39.51 4.91 9.50
CA GLU A 547 38.11 4.50 9.57
C GLU A 547 37.23 5.51 8.82
N ALA A 548 37.46 6.81 9.05
CA ALA A 548 36.77 7.89 8.36
C ALA A 548 37.00 7.85 6.85
N GLN A 549 38.23 7.60 6.39
CA GLN A 549 38.55 7.48 4.96
C GLN A 549 37.86 6.25 4.33
N ILE A 550 37.70 5.15 5.08
CA ILE A 550 36.94 3.97 4.63
C ILE A 550 35.44 4.26 4.54
N ILE A 551 34.84 4.97 5.51
CA ILE A 551 33.45 5.45 5.40
C ILE A 551 33.27 6.36 4.19
N CYS A 552 34.15 7.34 3.98
CA CYS A 552 34.03 8.26 2.86
C CYS A 552 34.16 7.53 1.50
N LYS A 553 35.08 6.57 1.35
CA LYS A 553 35.13 5.65 0.19
C LYS A 553 33.87 4.79 0.07
N GLN A 554 33.35 4.23 1.16
CA GLN A 554 32.14 3.41 1.18
C GLN A 554 30.88 4.25 0.85
N LEU A 555 30.90 5.58 1.04
CA LEU A 555 29.89 6.51 0.54
C LEU A 555 30.11 6.94 -0.92
N GLY A 556 31.36 7.02 -1.40
CA GLY A 556 31.72 7.36 -2.78
C GLY A 556 32.66 8.54 -2.97
N TYR A 557 33.19 9.11 -1.89
CA TYR A 557 34.15 10.21 -1.90
C TYR A 557 35.60 9.69 -2.03
N ASP A 558 35.85 8.89 -3.07
CA ASP A 558 37.05 8.04 -3.17
C ASP A 558 38.38 8.84 -3.27
N ASN A 559 38.33 10.06 -3.82
CA ASN A 559 39.45 11.01 -3.92
C ASN A 559 39.46 12.08 -2.80
N GLY A 560 38.60 11.96 -1.79
CA GLY A 560 38.36 13.02 -0.81
C GLY A 560 39.35 13.08 0.36
N ILE A 561 39.36 14.21 1.07
CA ILE A 561 39.84 14.28 2.46
C ILE A 561 38.70 13.78 3.36
N ALA A 562 38.99 12.86 4.28
CA ALA A 562 38.05 12.47 5.33
C ALA A 562 38.53 12.97 6.69
N GLU A 563 37.71 13.79 7.35
CA GLU A 563 37.95 14.21 8.74
C GLU A 563 37.07 13.37 9.68
N PRO A 564 37.63 12.63 10.66
CA PRO A 564 36.86 11.97 11.70
C PRO A 564 36.27 13.01 12.65
N THR A 565 35.06 12.76 13.14
CA THR A 565 34.44 13.57 14.21
C THR A 565 34.05 12.68 15.38
N VAL A 566 34.40 13.12 16.59
CA VAL A 566 34.23 12.38 17.84
C VAL A 566 33.38 13.18 18.84
N ASN A 567 33.06 12.58 19.99
CA ASN A 567 32.20 13.14 21.04
C ASN A 567 30.80 13.54 20.51
N SER A 568 30.19 12.69 19.65
CA SER A 568 28.83 12.91 19.12
C SER A 568 28.66 14.27 18.43
N TYR A 569 29.63 14.65 17.59
CA TYR A 569 29.72 15.99 16.97
C TYR A 569 28.43 16.43 16.25
N PHE A 570 27.72 15.52 15.58
CA PHE A 570 26.44 15.81 14.90
C PHE A 570 25.19 15.51 15.74
N GLY A 571 25.35 15.46 17.07
CA GLY A 571 24.34 15.16 18.07
C GLY A 571 24.46 13.75 18.66
N PRO A 572 23.85 13.49 19.83
CA PRO A 572 24.01 12.22 20.55
C PRO A 572 23.43 11.02 19.79
N ALA A 573 23.98 9.84 20.04
CA ALA A 573 23.47 8.59 19.47
C ALA A 573 22.00 8.34 19.87
N LYS A 574 21.13 8.29 18.85
CA LYS A 574 19.68 8.08 18.99
C LYS A 574 19.30 6.59 18.98
N ARG A 575 20.28 5.70 18.89
CA ARG A 575 20.14 4.24 18.76
C ARG A 575 21.26 3.56 19.55
N ARG A 576 21.17 2.23 19.73
CA ARG A 576 22.29 1.41 20.22
C ARG A 576 23.52 1.59 19.33
N TYR A 577 24.70 1.37 19.89
CA TYR A 577 25.89 1.10 19.08
C TYR A 577 25.84 -0.31 18.49
N TRP A 578 26.51 -0.47 17.35
CA TRP A 578 26.71 -1.73 16.65
C TRP A 578 28.17 -2.13 16.50
N MET A 579 29.10 -1.18 16.58
CA MET A 579 30.53 -1.41 16.46
C MET A 579 31.26 -0.45 17.41
N ASP A 580 32.37 -0.92 17.96
CA ASP A 580 33.18 -0.25 18.97
C ASP A 580 34.65 -0.72 18.87
N ASN A 581 35.60 0.11 19.31
CA ASN A 581 37.05 -0.08 19.15
C ASN A 581 37.43 -0.53 17.72
N ILE A 582 37.11 0.29 16.71
CA ILE A 582 37.32 -0.08 15.30
C ILE A 582 38.77 0.21 14.89
N TYR A 583 39.45 -0.81 14.38
CA TYR A 583 40.80 -0.72 13.83
C TYR A 583 40.82 -1.23 12.37
N CYS A 584 40.99 -0.32 11.42
CA CYS A 584 41.20 -0.61 10.00
C CYS A 584 42.68 -0.59 9.61
N SER A 585 43.06 -1.39 8.61
CA SER A 585 44.39 -1.32 7.98
C SER A 585 44.48 -0.27 6.87
N GLY A 586 43.36 0.36 6.50
CA GLY A 586 43.25 1.31 5.38
C GLY A 586 43.08 0.63 4.01
N THR A 587 43.05 -0.71 3.97
CA THR A 587 42.92 -1.52 2.75
C THR A 587 41.51 -2.07 2.53
N GLU A 588 40.65 -1.97 3.53
CA GLU A 588 39.28 -2.47 3.55
C GLU A 588 38.35 -1.68 2.61
N HIS A 589 37.23 -2.31 2.20
CA HIS A 589 36.25 -1.71 1.27
C HIS A 589 34.91 -1.37 1.92
N GLU A 590 34.56 -1.98 3.05
CA GLU A 590 33.40 -1.66 3.88
C GLU A 590 33.81 -1.71 5.35
N ILE A 591 33.36 -0.75 6.19
CA ILE A 591 33.83 -0.57 7.57
C ILE A 591 33.69 -1.82 8.45
N HIS A 592 32.64 -2.63 8.21
CA HIS A 592 32.40 -3.89 8.92
C HIS A 592 33.39 -5.02 8.57
N SER A 593 34.39 -4.75 7.72
CA SER A 593 35.49 -5.66 7.38
C SER A 593 36.77 -5.33 8.14
N CYS A 594 36.82 -4.18 8.82
CA CYS A 594 37.87 -3.85 9.78
C CYS A 594 37.74 -4.71 11.05
N ARG A 595 38.73 -4.68 11.93
CA ARG A 595 38.62 -5.28 13.26
C ARG A 595 37.77 -4.37 14.16
N PHE A 596 36.91 -4.95 14.99
CA PHE A 596 36.15 -4.31 16.06
C PHE A 596 35.78 -5.38 17.09
N ASP A 597 35.40 -5.01 18.30
CA ASP A 597 35.32 -5.98 19.41
C ASP A 597 34.12 -6.95 19.32
N GLY A 598 32.97 -6.50 18.79
CA GLY A 598 31.83 -7.38 18.53
C GLY A 598 30.58 -6.63 18.03
N TRP A 599 29.61 -7.35 17.46
CA TRP A 599 28.38 -6.74 16.93
C TRP A 599 27.45 -6.26 18.05
N GLY A 600 27.64 -5.01 18.44
CA GLY A 600 26.92 -4.36 19.53
C GLY A 600 27.43 -4.76 20.90
N GLU A 601 28.67 -5.25 20.98
CA GLU A 601 29.49 -5.22 22.20
C GLU A 601 30.16 -3.84 22.25
N ASN A 602 29.92 -3.10 23.34
CA ASN A 602 30.32 -1.70 23.55
C ASN A 602 30.09 -1.31 25.01
N ASP A 603 30.87 -0.39 25.57
CA ASP A 603 30.56 0.32 26.83
C ASP A 603 30.28 1.83 26.64
N CYS A 604 30.36 2.32 25.40
CA CYS A 604 30.11 3.71 25.02
C CYS A 604 28.73 4.28 25.42
N SER A 605 28.73 5.53 25.87
CA SER A 605 27.53 6.29 26.21
C SER A 605 26.97 7.03 24.99
N LYS A 606 25.79 7.66 25.13
CA LYS A 606 25.14 8.40 24.02
C LYS A 606 25.91 9.65 23.55
N THR A 607 27.03 9.99 24.17
CA THR A 607 27.93 11.08 23.76
C THR A 607 29.18 10.63 23.01
N GLU A 608 29.54 9.34 22.99
CA GLU A 608 30.64 8.81 22.16
C GLU A 608 30.10 8.20 20.85
N ALA A 609 29.72 9.04 19.88
CA ALA A 609 29.23 8.59 18.57
C ALA A 609 30.08 9.13 17.41
N ALA A 610 30.73 8.20 16.70
CA ALA A 610 31.55 8.46 15.55
C ALA A 610 30.80 9.13 14.41
N GLY A 611 31.49 10.05 13.73
CA GLY A 611 31.06 10.70 12.51
C GLY A 611 32.21 11.02 11.57
N VAL A 612 31.87 11.56 10.41
CA VAL A 612 32.82 11.98 9.38
C VAL A 612 32.40 13.28 8.72
N ILE A 613 33.38 13.96 8.12
CA ILE A 613 33.20 14.98 7.08
C ILE A 613 34.00 14.51 5.86
N CYS A 614 33.32 14.25 4.74
CA CYS A 614 33.93 13.83 3.48
C CYS A 614 34.05 15.02 2.52
N VAL A 615 35.25 15.40 2.12
CA VAL A 615 35.51 16.58 1.28
C VAL A 615 36.13 16.17 -0.06
N ASP A 616 35.33 16.28 -1.12
CA ASP A 616 35.69 15.92 -2.50
C ASP A 616 36.69 16.92 -3.13
N GLN A 617 37.93 16.47 -3.38
CA GLN A 617 39.00 17.33 -3.90
C GLN A 617 38.71 17.88 -5.31
N ASP A 618 37.97 17.15 -6.16
CA ASP A 618 37.63 17.59 -7.52
C ASP A 618 36.67 18.80 -7.52
N LYS A 619 36.06 19.13 -6.37
CA LYS A 619 35.26 20.35 -6.16
C LYS A 619 36.07 21.53 -5.59
N ILE A 620 37.20 21.28 -4.93
CA ILE A 620 38.06 22.34 -4.33
C ILE A 620 38.77 23.16 -5.42
N ILE A 621 39.15 22.53 -6.54
CA ILE A 621 39.97 23.10 -7.63
C ILE A 621 39.26 24.28 -8.38
N LYS A 622 38.02 24.64 -8.02
CA LYS A 622 37.23 25.71 -8.66
C LYS A 622 36.87 26.91 -7.76
N VAL A 623 37.49 27.06 -6.59
CA VAL A 623 37.48 28.32 -5.84
C VAL A 623 38.91 28.85 -5.74
N ASP A 624 39.12 30.09 -6.18
CA ASP A 624 40.45 30.68 -6.29
C ASP A 624 41.07 31.02 -4.93
N SER A 625 42.39 31.04 -4.91
CA SER A 625 43.26 31.07 -3.74
C SER A 625 43.35 32.44 -3.05
N SER A 626 42.57 32.65 -1.98
CA SER A 626 42.98 33.57 -0.89
C SER A 626 42.29 33.34 0.46
N ASN A 627 43.13 33.08 1.48
CA ASN A 627 43.01 33.44 2.90
C ASN A 627 42.03 32.72 3.86
N GLU A 628 42.68 32.16 4.90
CA GLU A 628 42.29 32.04 6.31
C GLU A 628 41.18 31.07 6.75
N VAL A 629 41.53 30.27 7.77
CA VAL A 629 40.70 29.24 8.40
C VAL A 629 40.33 29.70 9.81
N GLU A 630 39.05 30.02 10.05
CA GLU A 630 38.51 30.21 11.40
C GLU A 630 37.60 29.06 11.83
N LYS A 631 37.63 28.74 13.13
CA LYS A 631 37.02 27.54 13.72
C LYS A 631 35.55 27.78 14.07
N VAL A 632 34.63 27.10 13.38
CA VAL A 632 33.19 27.18 13.70
C VAL A 632 32.87 26.40 14.98
N LYS A 633 32.23 27.09 15.94
CA LYS A 633 31.66 26.50 17.16
C LYS A 633 30.17 26.20 16.98
N SER A 634 29.64 25.29 17.81
CA SER A 634 28.26 24.83 17.89
C SER A 634 27.21 25.93 17.64
N SER A 635 26.39 25.75 16.60
CA SER A 635 25.71 26.86 15.92
C SER A 635 24.18 26.93 16.20
N ILE A 636 23.77 26.92 17.47
CA ILE A 636 22.36 27.10 17.89
C ILE A 636 22.25 28.34 18.79
N VAL A 637 21.35 29.27 18.44
CA VAL A 637 21.16 30.56 19.14
C VAL A 637 19.67 30.80 19.44
N LYS A 638 19.38 31.54 20.52
CA LYS A 638 18.02 32.02 20.83
C LYS A 638 17.69 33.25 19.99
N ILE A 639 16.51 33.29 19.40
CA ILE A 639 16.12 34.34 18.45
C ILE A 639 16.32 35.74 19.08
N PRO A 640 17.15 36.62 18.46
CA PRO A 640 17.35 37.99 18.91
C PRO A 640 16.01 38.70 19.10
N LYS A 641 15.87 39.44 20.21
CA LYS A 641 14.60 40.03 20.69
C LYS A 641 13.78 40.69 19.56
N VAL A 642 12.81 39.95 19.02
CA VAL A 642 12.01 40.36 17.87
C VAL A 642 11.24 41.63 18.22
N SER A 643 11.56 42.75 17.55
CA SER A 643 10.99 44.05 17.92
C SER A 643 9.57 44.24 17.40
N LYS A 644 9.29 43.75 16.19
CA LYS A 644 7.97 43.67 15.53
C LYS A 644 7.95 42.52 14.52
N ILE A 645 6.76 42.09 14.14
CA ILE A 645 6.46 41.09 13.11
C ILE A 645 5.30 41.59 12.24
N ARG A 646 5.21 41.16 10.97
CA ARG A 646 4.09 41.45 10.06
C ARG A 646 3.94 40.39 8.97
N LEU A 647 2.75 40.29 8.39
CA LEU A 647 2.52 39.57 7.14
C LEU A 647 2.60 40.52 5.94
N ARG A 648 3.01 40.01 4.77
CA ARG A 648 3.06 40.77 3.51
C ARG A 648 2.60 39.95 2.30
N ASN A 649 2.06 40.67 1.32
CA ASN A 649 1.62 40.20 0.00
C ASN A 649 0.50 39.15 -0.01
N GLY A 650 -0.15 38.86 1.12
CA GLY A 650 -1.40 38.12 1.16
C GLY A 650 -2.53 38.79 0.37
N ARG A 651 -3.52 38.00 -0.06
CA ARG A 651 -4.77 38.47 -0.67
C ARG A 651 -5.75 39.02 0.37
N ILE A 652 -5.58 38.58 1.61
CA ILE A 652 -6.28 39.04 2.82
C ILE A 652 -5.25 39.41 3.89
N ASP A 653 -5.69 40.10 4.93
CA ASP A 653 -4.87 40.57 6.05
C ASP A 653 -4.43 39.46 7.02
N THR A 654 -5.09 38.29 6.99
CA THR A 654 -4.71 37.13 7.81
C THR A 654 -3.71 36.17 7.14
N GLU A 655 -3.23 36.44 5.92
CA GLU A 655 -2.27 35.57 5.22
C GLU A 655 -1.03 36.32 4.69
N GLY A 656 0.05 35.60 4.42
CA GLY A 656 1.20 36.09 3.65
C GLY A 656 2.56 35.57 4.13
N ARG A 657 3.64 36.06 3.52
CA ARG A 657 5.00 35.80 4.03
C ARG A 657 5.21 36.43 5.41
N VAL A 658 6.04 35.80 6.23
CA VAL A 658 6.44 36.34 7.53
C VAL A 658 7.64 37.27 7.35
N GLU A 659 7.49 38.52 7.78
CA GLU A 659 8.59 39.47 7.92
C GLU A 659 8.77 39.86 9.40
N ILE A 660 10.00 39.79 9.88
CA ILE A 660 10.39 40.15 11.24
C ILE A 660 11.28 41.39 11.24
N LYS A 661 11.26 42.13 12.34
CA LYS A 661 12.04 43.36 12.51
C LYS A 661 13.15 43.16 13.54
N SER A 662 14.37 42.95 13.06
CA SER A 662 15.57 42.83 13.87
C SER A 662 15.94 44.15 14.58
N ASN A 663 16.84 44.07 15.56
CA ASN A 663 17.30 45.20 16.37
C ASN A 663 17.92 46.32 15.51
N ASN A 664 18.49 45.97 14.35
CA ASN A 664 19.07 46.92 13.39
C ASN A 664 18.00 47.77 12.65
N GLY A 665 16.72 47.58 12.94
CA GLY A 665 15.62 48.39 12.40
C GLY A 665 15.17 48.02 10.98
N LYS A 666 15.89 47.11 10.33
CA LYS A 666 15.57 46.49 9.04
C LYS A 666 14.40 45.50 9.18
N TRP A 667 13.70 45.23 8.08
CA TRP A 667 12.74 44.13 7.97
C TRP A 667 13.40 43.01 7.18
N GLU A 668 13.45 41.82 7.75
CA GLU A 668 13.98 40.61 7.12
C GLU A 668 12.86 39.61 6.84
N VAL A 669 12.98 38.89 5.72
CA VAL A 669 12.09 37.78 5.34
C VAL A 669 12.58 36.52 6.04
N MET A 670 11.67 35.75 6.65
CA MET A 670 12.01 34.46 7.26
C MET A 670 12.11 33.34 6.21
N CYS A 671 13.05 32.43 6.42
CA CYS A 671 13.24 31.23 5.61
C CYS A 671 12.28 30.10 6.03
N GLY A 672 11.86 29.26 5.08
CA GLY A 672 11.00 28.11 5.31
C GLY A 672 11.70 26.88 5.90
N ASP A 673 13.04 26.85 5.96
CA ASP A 673 13.79 25.78 6.63
C ASP A 673 13.41 25.67 8.11
N GLY A 674 12.89 24.50 8.50
CA GLY A 674 12.32 24.20 9.81
C GLY A 674 10.87 24.70 10.04
N TRP A 675 10.27 25.44 9.11
CA TRP A 675 8.98 26.09 9.30
C TRP A 675 7.80 25.10 9.35
N SER A 676 7.11 25.04 10.49
CA SER A 676 5.94 24.17 10.71
C SER A 676 4.73 24.95 11.27
N LEU A 677 3.63 24.22 11.53
CA LEU A 677 2.46 24.77 12.21
C LEU A 677 2.77 25.30 13.61
N LEU A 678 3.79 24.79 14.32
CA LEU A 678 4.14 25.28 15.66
C LEU A 678 4.67 26.72 15.62
N GLU A 679 5.61 27.03 14.72
CA GLU A 679 6.16 28.38 14.53
C GLU A 679 5.07 29.33 14.01
N ALA A 680 4.23 28.84 13.08
CA ALA A 680 3.11 29.60 12.53
C ALA A 680 2.07 29.98 13.59
N MET A 681 1.76 29.10 14.55
CA MET A 681 0.88 29.41 15.68
C MET A 681 1.43 30.57 16.52
N ILE A 682 2.74 30.59 16.80
CA ILE A 682 3.38 31.70 17.51
C ILE A 682 3.24 33.01 16.73
N VAL A 683 3.33 32.99 15.40
CA VAL A 683 3.15 34.19 14.56
C VAL A 683 1.70 34.69 14.57
N CYS A 684 0.70 33.83 14.38
CA CYS A 684 -0.70 34.24 14.43
C CYS A 684 -1.09 34.79 15.82
N LYS A 685 -0.55 34.18 16.89
CA LYS A 685 -0.67 34.63 18.29
C LYS A 685 -0.01 36.00 18.51
N MET A 686 1.24 36.20 18.08
CA MET A 686 1.96 37.48 18.17
C MET A 686 1.28 38.63 17.39
N LEU A 687 0.62 38.31 16.28
CA LEU A 687 -0.11 39.28 15.46
C LEU A 687 -1.56 39.51 15.93
N ASN A 688 -2.04 38.76 16.93
CA ASN A 688 -3.44 38.76 17.38
C ASN A 688 -4.43 38.43 16.23
N LEU A 689 -4.08 37.48 15.38
CA LEU A 689 -4.89 36.99 14.25
C LEU A 689 -5.56 35.63 14.53
N GLY A 690 -5.40 35.10 15.75
CA GLY A 690 -5.90 33.79 16.17
C GLY A 690 -4.89 32.68 15.98
N TYR A 691 -5.33 31.58 15.36
CA TYR A 691 -4.58 30.33 15.19
C TYR A 691 -4.04 30.21 13.76
N ALA A 692 -2.97 29.45 13.56
CA ALA A 692 -2.48 29.12 12.22
C ALA A 692 -3.36 28.04 11.57
N ASN A 693 -3.96 28.37 10.42
CA ASN A 693 -4.64 27.42 9.54
C ASN A 693 -3.66 26.67 8.63
N ASP A 694 -2.56 27.30 8.25
CA ASP A 694 -1.58 26.72 7.33
C ASP A 694 -0.18 27.34 7.55
N ALA A 695 0.85 26.53 7.34
CA ALA A 695 2.27 26.90 7.46
C ALA A 695 2.97 26.51 6.14
N MET A 696 3.23 27.52 5.31
CA MET A 696 3.68 27.34 3.94
C MET A 696 5.16 27.67 3.78
N GLN A 697 5.89 26.84 3.01
CA GLN A 697 7.26 27.09 2.56
C GLN A 697 7.18 27.45 1.06
N THR A 698 7.09 28.74 0.72
CA THR A 698 6.78 29.18 -0.66
C THR A 698 7.15 30.63 -0.99
N ASP A 699 7.69 30.82 -2.20
CA ASP A 699 7.88 32.11 -2.85
C ASP A 699 6.61 32.73 -3.46
N TYR A 700 5.43 32.11 -3.30
CA TYR A 700 4.17 32.62 -3.87
C TYR A 700 3.85 34.07 -3.44
N PHE A 701 4.18 34.44 -2.20
CA PHE A 701 4.02 35.81 -1.70
C PHE A 701 5.19 36.74 -2.08
N GLY A 702 6.21 36.21 -2.75
CA GLY A 702 7.47 36.89 -3.10
C GLY A 702 8.28 37.31 -1.88
N GLY A 703 9.43 37.94 -2.12
CA GLY A 703 10.36 38.40 -1.09
C GLY A 703 11.71 37.72 -1.25
N ASN A 704 12.77 38.51 -1.39
CA ASN A 704 14.11 37.97 -1.59
C ASN A 704 14.71 37.62 -0.23
N LEU A 705 15.05 36.35 -0.03
CA LEU A 705 15.87 35.91 1.09
C LEU A 705 17.27 36.52 0.97
N THR A 706 17.90 36.75 2.11
CA THR A 706 19.27 37.27 2.22
C THR A 706 20.09 36.37 3.14
N SER A 707 21.41 36.54 3.16
CA SER A 707 22.29 35.87 4.14
C SER A 707 22.09 36.35 5.59
N GLU A 708 21.12 37.24 5.83
CA GLU A 708 20.67 37.69 7.15
C GLU A 708 19.26 37.14 7.51
N SER A 709 18.62 36.38 6.61
CA SER A 709 17.31 35.77 6.84
C SER A 709 17.40 34.64 7.87
N MET A 710 16.62 34.72 8.96
CA MET A 710 16.57 33.66 9.98
C MET A 710 16.06 32.34 9.40
N ALA A 711 16.72 31.24 9.78
CA ALA A 711 16.52 29.88 9.29
C ALA A 711 16.54 28.85 10.43
N GLY A 712 16.00 27.66 10.20
CA GLY A 712 16.02 26.54 11.15
C GLY A 712 15.23 26.81 12.43
N VAL A 713 14.20 27.66 12.37
CA VAL A 713 13.44 28.12 13.54
C VAL A 713 12.60 26.97 14.13
N LYS A 714 12.72 26.75 15.44
CA LYS A 714 12.06 25.65 16.17
C LYS A 714 11.43 26.16 17.47
N CYS A 715 10.11 26.05 17.57
CA CYS A 715 9.26 26.39 18.70
C CYS A 715 8.60 25.13 19.31
N LEU A 716 8.14 25.23 20.55
CA LEU A 716 7.30 24.22 21.23
C LEU A 716 5.79 24.47 20.95
N GLY A 717 5.42 25.64 20.47
CA GLY A 717 4.05 26.07 20.18
C GLY A 717 3.31 26.69 21.37
N ASN A 718 3.89 26.65 22.58
CA ASN A 718 3.31 27.26 23.78
C ASN A 718 3.92 28.65 24.11
N GLU A 719 4.95 29.07 23.39
CA GLU A 719 5.62 30.36 23.54
C GLU A 719 4.65 31.55 23.38
N ASN A 720 5.02 32.71 23.93
CA ASN A 720 4.32 33.97 23.73
C ASN A 720 5.03 34.89 22.70
N SER A 721 6.20 34.50 22.20
CA SER A 721 6.96 35.21 21.17
C SER A 721 7.98 34.28 20.51
N LEU A 722 8.24 34.47 19.20
CA LEU A 722 9.34 33.82 18.49
C LEU A 722 10.69 34.01 19.17
N SER A 723 10.89 35.10 19.93
CA SER A 723 12.13 35.32 20.71
C SER A 723 12.37 34.32 21.86
N GLN A 724 11.41 33.43 22.14
CA GLN A 724 11.58 32.30 23.06
C GLN A 724 11.99 31.01 22.34
N CYS A 725 11.74 30.93 21.02
CA CYS A 725 12.13 29.81 20.17
C CYS A 725 13.63 29.85 19.81
N THR A 726 14.13 28.74 19.28
CA THR A 726 15.52 28.60 18.82
C THR A 726 15.64 28.77 17.31
N HIS A 727 16.83 29.14 16.84
CA HIS A 727 17.18 29.16 15.41
C HIS A 727 18.64 28.78 15.19
N ASP A 728 18.99 28.53 13.94
CA ASP A 728 20.36 28.21 13.55
C ASP A 728 21.21 29.49 13.53
N ALA A 729 22.42 29.43 14.10
CA ALA A 729 23.32 30.59 14.25
C ALA A 729 24.08 30.93 12.96
N ASP A 730 24.19 29.96 12.04
CA ASP A 730 24.72 30.14 10.68
C ASP A 730 23.53 30.30 9.72
N LEU A 731 23.41 31.51 9.16
CA LEU A 731 22.34 31.91 8.23
C LEU A 731 22.77 31.76 6.76
N THR A 732 23.96 31.21 6.49
CA THR A 732 24.52 31.10 5.14
C THR A 732 24.17 29.76 4.48
N GLY A 733 23.98 29.77 3.17
CA GLY A 733 23.86 28.57 2.32
C GLY A 733 22.57 27.74 2.43
N LYS A 734 21.93 27.62 3.60
CA LYS A 734 20.79 26.70 3.81
C LYS A 734 19.55 27.04 2.98
N CYS A 735 19.22 28.32 2.91
CA CYS A 735 17.93 28.79 2.40
C CYS A 735 17.96 29.06 0.89
N LYS A 736 17.27 28.20 0.13
CA LYS A 736 17.08 28.38 -1.32
C LYS A 736 16.17 29.58 -1.57
N SER A 737 16.38 30.31 -2.67
CA SER A 737 15.63 31.55 -2.96
C SER A 737 14.11 31.41 -3.07
N LYS A 738 13.59 30.19 -3.20
CA LYS A 738 12.15 29.88 -3.24
C LYS A 738 11.53 29.51 -1.88
N ASP A 739 12.35 29.38 -0.84
CA ASP A 739 12.01 28.76 0.43
C ASP A 739 11.70 29.80 1.52
N VAL A 740 10.59 30.53 1.33
CA VAL A 740 10.15 31.63 2.20
C VAL A 740 9.06 31.14 3.15
N ALA A 741 9.20 31.45 4.44
CA ALA A 741 8.19 31.15 5.45
C ALA A 741 6.95 32.04 5.26
N ALA A 742 5.79 31.40 5.16
CA ALA A 742 4.48 32.04 5.07
C ALA A 742 3.45 31.33 5.94
N VAL A 743 2.37 32.05 6.26
CA VAL A 743 1.32 31.59 7.17
C VAL A 743 -0.04 32.07 6.71
N SER A 744 -1.07 31.27 7.00
CA SER A 744 -2.47 31.68 6.95
C SER A 744 -3.08 31.56 8.34
N CYS A 745 -3.65 32.64 8.88
CA CYS A 745 -4.24 32.70 10.21
C CYS A 745 -5.79 32.73 10.16
N THR A 746 -6.43 32.23 11.22
CA THR A 746 -7.89 32.19 11.40
C THR A 746 -8.28 32.49 12.85
N PRO A 747 -9.37 33.26 13.10
CA PRO A 747 -9.84 33.55 14.45
C PRO A 747 -10.47 32.33 15.17
N THR A 748 -10.82 31.26 14.43
CA THR A 748 -11.45 30.05 14.98
C THR A 748 -10.77 28.79 14.46
N MET A 749 -10.69 27.77 15.33
CA MET A 749 -9.98 26.50 15.09
C MET A 749 -10.63 25.35 15.88
N ALA A 750 -10.37 24.10 15.51
CA ALA A 750 -10.80 22.91 16.26
C ALA A 750 -9.91 22.65 17.49
N ASP A 751 -10.37 21.82 18.42
CA ASP A 751 -9.62 21.41 19.63
C ASP A 751 -10.07 20.00 20.03
N LEU A 752 -9.24 18.98 19.78
CA LEU A 752 -9.62 17.56 19.96
C LEU A 752 -9.21 17.03 21.34
N VAL A 753 -10.20 16.78 22.18
CA VAL A 753 -10.03 16.19 23.51
C VAL A 753 -10.33 14.70 23.49
N LEU A 754 -9.40 13.87 23.98
CA LEU A 754 -9.60 12.44 24.18
C LEU A 754 -10.36 12.15 25.49
N ASP A 755 -11.48 11.43 25.39
CA ASP A 755 -12.22 10.96 26.56
C ASP A 755 -11.52 9.74 27.20
N HIS A 756 -10.55 10.04 28.05
CA HIS A 756 -9.80 9.08 28.85
C HIS A 756 -10.68 8.27 29.84
N ILE A 757 -11.90 8.72 30.16
CA ILE A 757 -12.81 7.99 31.05
C ILE A 757 -13.51 6.86 30.28
N ASP A 758 -13.95 7.13 29.04
CA ASP A 758 -14.45 6.07 28.14
C ASP A 758 -13.35 5.06 27.78
N LEU A 759 -12.10 5.50 27.68
CA LEU A 759 -10.93 4.63 27.50
C LEU A 759 -10.80 3.63 28.66
N MET A 760 -10.61 4.11 29.90
CA MET A 760 -10.49 3.24 31.10
C MET A 760 -11.69 2.30 31.25
N ARG A 761 -12.91 2.84 31.09
CA ARG A 761 -14.16 2.10 31.30
C ARG A 761 -14.40 0.99 30.27
N THR A 762 -13.74 1.03 29.11
CA THR A 762 -13.94 0.04 28.04
C THR A 762 -12.67 -0.74 27.67
N ALA A 763 -11.56 -0.52 28.38
CA ALA A 763 -10.34 -1.30 28.25
C ALA A 763 -10.56 -2.75 28.71
N HIS A 764 -10.29 -3.72 27.83
CA HIS A 764 -10.36 -5.16 28.14
C HIS A 764 -9.52 -5.99 27.16
N LEU A 765 -9.27 -7.25 27.52
CA LEU A 765 -8.58 -8.21 26.65
C LEU A 765 -9.57 -9.00 25.79
N GLU A 766 -9.21 -9.25 24.53
CA GLU A 766 -9.85 -10.24 23.66
C GLU A 766 -8.77 -11.14 23.02
N ASP A 767 -8.89 -12.45 23.19
CA ASP A 767 -8.11 -13.44 22.43
C ASP A 767 -8.88 -13.79 21.14
N LYS A 768 -8.37 -13.36 19.97
CA LYS A 768 -9.07 -13.47 18.67
C LYS A 768 -8.22 -14.25 17.67
N GLN A 769 -8.83 -15.26 17.03
CA GLN A 769 -8.15 -16.06 16.02
C GLN A 769 -7.82 -15.25 14.76
N MET A 770 -6.63 -15.46 14.21
CA MET A 770 -6.10 -14.73 13.06
C MET A 770 -6.97 -14.86 11.80
N PHE A 771 -7.74 -15.95 11.64
CA PHE A 771 -8.78 -16.03 10.61
C PHE A 771 -9.73 -14.81 10.61
N PHE A 772 -10.18 -14.39 11.79
CA PHE A 772 -11.06 -13.21 11.96
C PHE A 772 -10.29 -11.87 11.95
N LEU A 773 -8.97 -11.90 11.91
CA LEU A 773 -8.11 -10.72 11.81
C LEU A 773 -7.63 -10.45 10.37
N THR A 774 -7.97 -11.29 9.38
CA THR A 774 -7.54 -11.14 7.98
C THR A 774 -7.65 -9.70 7.44
N CYS A 775 -8.75 -8.98 7.74
CA CYS A 775 -8.92 -7.57 7.36
C CYS A 775 -7.95 -6.63 8.11
N ALA A 776 -7.86 -6.76 9.43
CA ALA A 776 -6.92 -5.99 10.24
C ALA A 776 -5.45 -6.28 9.88
N MET A 777 -5.16 -7.47 9.35
CA MET A 777 -3.84 -7.83 8.81
C MET A 777 -3.57 -7.15 7.46
N GLU A 778 -4.57 -6.94 6.61
CA GLU A 778 -4.47 -6.12 5.38
C GLU A 778 -4.27 -4.61 5.71
N GLU A 779 -4.73 -4.15 6.89
CA GLU A 779 -4.59 -2.78 7.40
C GLU A 779 -3.40 -2.57 8.38
N ASN A 780 -2.48 -3.53 8.52
CA ASN A 780 -1.29 -3.47 9.41
C ASN A 780 -1.58 -3.37 10.93
N CYS A 781 -2.80 -3.66 11.38
CA CYS A 781 -3.25 -3.44 12.76
C CYS A 781 -2.93 -4.58 13.76
N VAL A 782 -1.89 -5.39 13.52
CA VAL A 782 -1.43 -6.46 14.43
C VAL A 782 0.10 -6.47 14.47
N ALA A 783 0.71 -7.09 15.48
CA ALA A 783 2.16 -7.06 15.64
C ALA A 783 2.90 -7.82 14.53
N SER A 784 4.20 -7.54 14.37
CA SER A 784 5.07 -8.11 13.33
C SER A 784 5.10 -9.65 13.34
N SER A 785 5.10 -10.25 14.53
CA SER A 785 5.06 -11.70 14.75
C SER A 785 3.82 -12.38 14.14
N ALA A 786 2.66 -11.71 14.06
CA ALA A 786 1.48 -12.24 13.39
C ALA A 786 1.73 -12.48 11.89
N TYR A 787 2.57 -11.66 11.26
CA TYR A 787 3.00 -11.85 9.87
C TYR A 787 4.09 -12.91 9.72
N GLU A 788 4.75 -13.30 10.80
CA GLU A 788 5.73 -14.40 10.85
C GLU A 788 4.99 -15.74 10.97
N ILE A 789 4.07 -15.82 11.92
CA ILE A 789 3.11 -16.91 12.07
C ILE A 789 2.38 -17.19 10.73
N GLN A 790 1.89 -16.15 10.04
CA GLN A 790 1.24 -16.30 8.72
C GLN A 790 2.19 -16.76 7.60
N ARG A 791 3.50 -16.48 7.70
CA ARG A 791 4.52 -16.92 6.72
C ARG A 791 4.96 -18.36 6.94
N GLU A 792 4.93 -18.84 8.18
CA GLU A 792 5.63 -20.06 8.59
C GLU A 792 4.68 -21.20 9.00
N ASN A 793 3.52 -20.91 9.60
CA ASN A 793 2.51 -21.91 9.93
C ASN A 793 1.42 -22.00 8.83
N ASN A 794 1.29 -23.14 8.15
CA ASN A 794 0.16 -23.38 7.23
C ASN A 794 -1.23 -23.31 7.92
N ALA A 795 -1.27 -23.56 9.22
CA ALA A 795 -2.46 -23.47 10.07
C ALA A 795 -2.61 -22.10 10.77
N TRP A 796 -1.86 -21.05 10.36
CA TRP A 796 -1.88 -19.70 10.97
C TRP A 796 -3.27 -19.14 11.27
N HIS A 797 -4.27 -19.53 10.49
CA HIS A 797 -5.65 -19.07 10.64
C HIS A 797 -6.32 -19.54 11.95
N LEU A 798 -5.81 -20.61 12.57
CA LEU A 798 -6.26 -21.14 13.86
C LEU A 798 -5.60 -20.43 15.07
N GLU A 799 -4.43 -19.83 14.86
CA GLU A 799 -3.62 -19.15 15.87
C GLU A 799 -4.34 -17.93 16.44
N THR A 800 -4.08 -17.61 17.71
CA THR A 800 -4.75 -16.50 18.42
C THR A 800 -3.80 -15.33 18.67
N ARG A 801 -4.30 -14.11 18.46
CA ARG A 801 -3.66 -12.88 18.95
C ARG A 801 -4.46 -12.32 20.12
N ARG A 802 -3.77 -11.81 21.14
CA ARG A 802 -4.29 -11.19 22.35
C ARG A 802 -4.31 -9.67 22.18
N LEU A 803 -5.51 -9.10 22.24
CA LEU A 803 -5.77 -7.72 21.85
C LEU A 803 -6.26 -6.92 23.06
N LEU A 804 -5.57 -5.84 23.43
CA LEU A 804 -6.06 -4.84 24.38
C LEU A 804 -7.04 -3.91 23.64
N ARG A 805 -8.33 -4.21 23.70
CA ARG A 805 -9.43 -3.41 23.12
C ARG A 805 -9.84 -2.27 24.04
N PHE A 806 -10.23 -1.13 23.46
CA PHE A 806 -10.72 0.06 24.18
C PHE A 806 -11.55 0.95 23.25
N THR A 807 -12.27 1.93 23.79
CA THR A 807 -12.95 2.98 23.02
C THR A 807 -12.11 4.24 22.98
N ALA A 808 -11.86 4.78 21.78
CA ALA A 808 -11.41 6.16 21.63
C ALA A 808 -12.63 7.03 21.28
N ARG A 809 -13.03 7.92 22.19
CA ARG A 809 -13.96 9.02 21.89
C ARG A 809 -13.14 10.31 21.77
N THR A 810 -13.31 11.00 20.65
CA THR A 810 -12.65 12.27 20.34
C THR A 810 -13.70 13.36 20.30
N PHE A 811 -13.68 14.30 21.25
CA PHE A 811 -14.62 15.42 21.32
C PHE A 811 -13.97 16.69 20.77
N ASN A 812 -14.64 17.39 19.84
CA ASN A 812 -14.20 18.71 19.39
C ASN A 812 -14.74 19.81 20.32
N ALA A 813 -13.91 20.23 21.26
CA ALA A 813 -14.16 21.33 22.20
C ALA A 813 -13.95 22.72 21.58
N GLY A 814 -13.46 22.77 20.34
CA GLY A 814 -12.97 23.99 19.70
C GLY A 814 -14.06 24.94 19.20
N THR A 815 -13.61 25.95 18.46
CA THR A 815 -14.44 27.03 17.89
C THR A 815 -14.73 26.84 16.40
N ALA A 816 -14.10 25.88 15.73
CA ALA A 816 -14.35 25.49 14.35
C ALA A 816 -14.37 23.96 14.17
N ASP A 817 -14.80 23.52 12.99
CA ASP A 817 -14.89 22.10 12.64
C ASP A 817 -13.49 21.51 12.41
N PHE A 818 -13.20 20.35 13.00
CA PHE A 818 -12.03 19.58 12.62
C PHE A 818 -12.23 18.97 11.23
N ARG A 819 -11.26 19.12 10.32
CA ARG A 819 -11.39 18.69 8.92
C ARG A 819 -10.12 17.97 8.44
N PRO A 820 -10.23 16.90 7.63
CA PRO A 820 -9.06 16.25 7.04
C PRO A 820 -8.39 17.18 6.01
N ILE A 821 -7.07 17.26 6.06
CA ILE A 821 -6.26 18.09 5.13
C ILE A 821 -6.24 17.52 3.70
N ILE A 822 -6.47 16.21 3.54
CA ILE A 822 -6.49 15.53 2.24
C ILE A 822 -7.80 15.87 1.51
N PRO A 823 -7.76 16.45 0.29
CA PRO A 823 -8.95 16.77 -0.47
C PRO A 823 -9.68 15.50 -0.93
N LYS A 824 -11.00 15.59 -1.00
CA LYS A 824 -11.93 14.45 -1.16
C LYS A 824 -11.73 13.56 -2.40
N ASN A 825 -11.02 14.05 -3.43
CA ASN A 825 -10.63 13.27 -4.60
C ASN A 825 -9.44 12.32 -4.36
N MET A 826 -8.74 12.45 -3.22
CA MET A 826 -7.61 11.61 -2.81
C MET A 826 -7.92 10.73 -1.59
N TRP A 827 -9.18 10.69 -1.14
CA TRP A 827 -9.61 9.73 -0.11
C TRP A 827 -9.64 8.30 -0.68
N GLU A 828 -9.16 7.33 0.08
CA GLU A 828 -9.07 5.93 -0.37
C GLU A 828 -10.27 5.11 0.13
N TRP A 829 -10.84 4.25 -0.73
CA TRP A 829 -11.94 3.35 -0.35
C TRP A 829 -11.37 2.05 0.25
N HIS A 830 -11.77 1.70 1.48
CA HIS A 830 -11.38 0.43 2.07
C HIS A 830 -12.47 -0.64 2.04
N MET A 831 -12.07 -1.87 1.68
CA MET A 831 -13.00 -2.96 1.39
C MET A 831 -13.61 -3.56 2.66
N CYS A 832 -12.83 -3.68 3.73
CA CYS A 832 -13.28 -4.26 5.00
C CYS A 832 -14.24 -3.32 5.76
N HIS A 833 -13.94 -2.02 5.77
CA HIS A 833 -14.73 -1.02 6.47
C HIS A 833 -15.86 -0.38 5.64
N MET A 834 -15.90 -0.63 4.32
CA MET A 834 -16.95 -0.21 3.39
C MET A 834 -17.23 1.31 3.40
N HIS A 835 -16.18 2.12 3.59
CA HIS A 835 -16.21 3.57 3.49
C HIS A 835 -14.88 4.13 2.99
N TYR A 836 -14.78 5.46 2.88
CA TYR A 836 -13.57 6.15 2.47
C TYR A 836 -12.77 6.64 3.68
N HIS A 837 -11.47 6.39 3.71
CA HIS A 837 -10.55 6.97 4.69
C HIS A 837 -10.11 8.36 4.21
N SER A 838 -10.13 9.35 5.09
CA SER A 838 -9.68 10.72 4.79
C SER A 838 -8.29 11.06 5.34
N MET A 839 -7.72 10.16 6.16
CA MET A 839 -6.37 10.23 6.72
C MET A 839 -5.77 8.82 6.84
N GLU A 840 -4.45 8.71 6.70
CA GLU A 840 -3.68 7.46 6.83
C GLU A 840 -3.36 7.15 8.32
N VAL A 841 -2.92 8.17 9.07
CA VAL A 841 -2.72 8.12 10.52
C VAL A 841 -3.39 9.33 11.16
N PHE A 842 -4.32 9.09 12.08
CA PHE A 842 -4.92 10.13 12.94
C PHE A 842 -4.83 9.78 14.43
N ALA A 843 -4.65 8.50 14.81
CA ALA A 843 -4.33 8.12 16.18
C ALA A 843 -3.35 6.95 16.28
N THR A 844 -2.50 7.00 17.30
CA THR A 844 -1.50 5.98 17.67
C THR A 844 -1.76 5.47 19.09
N PHE A 845 -1.45 4.19 19.30
CA PHE A 845 -1.79 3.42 20.51
C PHE A 845 -0.53 2.68 21.01
N ASP A 846 0.32 3.37 21.78
CA ASP A 846 1.59 2.82 22.26
C ASP A 846 1.45 2.15 23.62
N ILE A 847 2.31 1.18 23.90
CA ILE A 847 2.57 0.66 25.26
C ILE A 847 4.07 0.76 25.56
N TYR A 848 4.39 1.38 26.68
CA TYR A 848 5.75 1.58 27.20
C TYR A 848 5.99 0.71 28.44
N ASN A 849 7.22 0.26 28.65
CA ASN A 849 7.63 -0.43 29.88
C ASN A 849 8.07 0.57 30.98
N GLU A 850 8.42 0.06 32.17
CA GLU A 850 8.90 0.88 33.30
C GLU A 850 10.21 1.67 33.01
N LYS A 851 10.89 1.40 31.88
CA LYS A 851 12.08 2.16 31.41
C LYS A 851 11.73 3.26 30.39
N ASN A 852 10.45 3.47 30.09
CA ASN A 852 9.94 4.31 29.00
C ASN A 852 10.37 3.84 27.59
N GLU A 853 10.67 2.56 27.41
CA GLU A 853 10.90 1.96 26.09
C GLU A 853 9.55 1.49 25.52
N ARG A 854 9.25 1.80 24.24
CA ARG A 854 8.02 1.33 23.59
C ARG A 854 8.14 -0.15 23.26
N VAL A 855 7.26 -0.96 23.84
CA VAL A 855 7.27 -2.43 23.74
C VAL A 855 6.15 -2.99 22.86
N ALA A 856 5.04 -2.27 22.71
CA ALA A 856 4.02 -2.58 21.71
C ALA A 856 3.49 -1.30 21.05
N GLU A 857 3.05 -1.43 19.80
CA GLU A 857 2.53 -0.35 18.97
C GLU A 857 1.27 -0.85 18.24
N GLY A 858 0.15 -0.21 18.54
CA GLY A 858 -1.08 -0.27 17.76
C GLY A 858 -1.30 1.06 17.05
N HIS A 859 -2.02 1.02 15.94
CA HIS A 859 -2.47 2.22 15.26
C HIS A 859 -3.78 1.92 14.53
N LYS A 860 -4.46 2.98 14.12
CA LYS A 860 -5.69 2.90 13.35
C LYS A 860 -5.42 3.45 11.95
N ALA A 861 -5.06 2.57 11.02
CA ALA A 861 -4.74 2.89 9.62
C ALA A 861 -5.96 3.34 8.77
N SER A 862 -7.09 3.63 9.43
CA SER A 862 -8.42 3.69 8.83
C SER A 862 -9.32 4.66 9.55
N PHE A 863 -9.31 5.93 9.11
CA PHE A 863 -10.11 6.99 9.70
C PHE A 863 -11.18 7.57 8.78
N CYS A 864 -12.41 7.40 9.25
CA CYS A 864 -13.62 8.11 8.90
C CYS A 864 -13.89 9.16 9.99
N LEU A 865 -13.95 10.45 9.64
CA LEU A 865 -14.27 11.50 10.62
C LEU A 865 -15.77 11.83 10.53
N GLU A 866 -16.56 11.50 11.55
CA GLU A 866 -18.01 11.77 11.59
C GLU A 866 -18.60 12.10 12.96
N ASP A 867 -19.76 12.78 12.95
CA ASP A 867 -20.45 13.25 14.15
C ASP A 867 -21.30 12.13 14.80
N ASN A 868 -20.66 11.20 15.49
CA ASN A 868 -21.33 10.07 16.16
C ASN A 868 -22.24 10.48 17.33
N GLN A 869 -21.83 11.47 18.13
CA GLN A 869 -22.62 11.97 19.27
C GLN A 869 -22.32 13.45 19.53
N CYS A 870 -23.37 14.28 19.65
CA CYS A 870 -23.24 15.71 19.94
C CYS A 870 -23.90 16.10 21.26
N LEU A 871 -23.53 17.27 21.80
CA LEU A 871 -24.20 17.86 22.95
C LEU A 871 -25.68 18.19 22.65
N PRO A 872 -26.57 18.21 23.66
CA PRO A 872 -27.99 18.50 23.46
C PRO A 872 -28.23 19.82 22.70
N GLY A 873 -29.05 19.76 21.65
CA GLY A 873 -29.35 20.89 20.77
C GLY A 873 -28.41 21.05 19.56
N VAL A 874 -27.20 20.49 19.60
CA VAL A 874 -26.26 20.47 18.48
C VAL A 874 -26.69 19.41 17.46
N LYS A 875 -26.58 19.74 16.16
CA LYS A 875 -26.96 18.84 15.06
C LYS A 875 -25.71 18.28 14.37
N PRO A 876 -25.58 16.96 14.18
CA PRO A 876 -24.51 16.37 13.39
C PRO A 876 -24.59 16.82 11.92
N ARG A 877 -23.43 16.95 11.27
CA ARG A 877 -23.27 17.33 9.86
C ARG A 877 -22.38 16.38 9.09
N PHE A 878 -21.37 15.79 9.73
CA PHE A 878 -20.40 14.90 9.08
C PHE A 878 -20.81 13.43 9.23
N ALA A 879 -20.64 12.69 8.14
CA ALA A 879 -21.01 11.28 8.02
C ALA A 879 -20.26 10.64 6.85
N CYS A 880 -19.58 9.53 7.07
CA CYS A 880 -18.74 8.89 6.05
C CYS A 880 -19.55 8.06 5.04
N ALA A 881 -20.76 7.65 5.44
CA ALA A 881 -21.68 6.86 4.63
C ALA A 881 -22.00 7.54 3.29
N ASN A 882 -22.09 6.74 2.21
CA ASN A 882 -22.39 7.19 0.84
C ASN A 882 -21.41 8.22 0.27
N PHE A 883 -20.15 8.25 0.72
CA PHE A 883 -19.16 9.28 0.36
C PHE A 883 -19.65 10.69 0.77
N GLY A 884 -20.18 10.79 1.99
CA GLY A 884 -20.56 12.05 2.64
C GLY A 884 -19.34 12.92 2.99
N ASP A 885 -19.58 14.10 3.55
CA ASP A 885 -18.51 15.01 3.98
C ASP A 885 -17.99 14.61 5.37
N GLN A 886 -16.69 14.77 5.60
CA GLN A 886 -16.00 14.26 6.80
C GLN A 886 -15.39 15.39 7.63
N GLY A 887 -15.36 15.17 8.95
CA GLY A 887 -14.88 16.08 9.96
C GLY A 887 -15.54 15.82 11.32
N ILE A 888 -15.19 16.61 12.33
CA ILE A 888 -15.87 16.61 13.63
C ILE A 888 -16.39 18.01 13.91
N SER A 889 -17.71 18.15 13.99
CA SER A 889 -18.39 19.42 14.31
C SER A 889 -18.02 19.91 15.71
N VAL A 890 -17.96 21.23 15.87
CA VAL A 890 -17.93 21.86 17.21
C VAL A 890 -19.02 21.27 18.12
N ASN A 891 -18.65 20.89 19.34
CA ASN A 891 -19.53 20.23 20.32
C ASN A 891 -20.11 18.87 19.87
N CYS A 892 -19.47 18.20 18.93
CA CYS A 892 -19.69 16.79 18.59
C CYS A 892 -18.45 15.94 18.89
N SER A 893 -18.66 14.63 18.94
CA SER A 893 -17.65 13.61 19.16
C SER A 893 -17.72 12.51 18.11
N ASP A 894 -16.55 12.09 17.66
CA ASP A 894 -16.33 10.82 16.97
C ASP A 894 -16.09 9.71 18.01
N ILE A 895 -16.60 8.49 17.79
CA ILE A 895 -16.59 7.41 18.79
C ILE A 895 -16.19 6.07 18.16
N TYR A 896 -14.88 5.85 18.12
CA TYR A 896 -14.25 4.58 17.77
C TYR A 896 -14.38 3.56 18.90
N LYS A 897 -15.51 2.86 18.92
CA LYS A 897 -15.85 1.83 19.91
C LYS A 897 -14.91 0.63 19.82
N TYR A 898 -14.64 0.01 20.98
CA TYR A 898 -13.88 -1.23 21.12
C TYR A 898 -14.31 -2.39 20.21
N THR A 899 -15.55 -2.37 19.68
CA THR A 899 -16.09 -3.39 18.77
C THR A 899 -15.62 -3.27 17.32
N VAL A 900 -14.96 -2.16 16.95
CA VAL A 900 -14.47 -1.94 15.57
C VAL A 900 -13.14 -2.67 15.38
N ASP A 901 -12.83 -3.09 14.14
CA ASP A 901 -11.51 -3.62 13.84
C ASP A 901 -10.43 -2.52 13.88
N CYS A 902 -9.17 -2.92 14.09
CA CYS A 902 -8.05 -2.02 14.40
C CYS A 902 -8.24 -1.14 15.66
N GLN A 903 -9.20 -1.44 16.55
CA GLN A 903 -9.44 -0.67 17.78
C GLN A 903 -8.84 -1.35 19.01
N TRP A 904 -7.52 -1.57 18.97
CA TRP A 904 -6.76 -2.27 19.99
C TRP A 904 -5.25 -1.98 19.89
N VAL A 905 -4.50 -2.43 20.89
CA VAL A 905 -3.08 -2.80 20.74
C VAL A 905 -2.98 -4.32 20.71
N ASP A 906 -2.19 -4.89 19.80
CA ASP A 906 -1.83 -6.31 19.87
C ASP A 906 -0.72 -6.48 20.91
N ILE A 907 -1.02 -7.23 21.97
CA ILE A 907 -0.14 -7.43 23.13
C ILE A 907 0.30 -8.89 23.28
N SER A 908 0.09 -9.73 22.26
CA SER A 908 0.40 -11.17 22.34
C SER A 908 1.87 -11.48 22.62
N ASP A 909 2.73 -10.50 22.34
CA ASP A 909 4.18 -10.61 22.43
C ASP A 909 4.73 -9.91 23.71
N LEU A 910 3.85 -9.45 24.61
CA LEU A 910 4.21 -8.87 25.91
C LEU A 910 4.10 -9.90 27.04
N GLU A 911 5.05 -9.85 27.98
CA GLU A 911 4.98 -10.64 29.21
C GLU A 911 4.05 -9.98 30.25
N PRO A 912 3.43 -10.75 31.17
CA PRO A 912 2.71 -10.22 32.33
C PRO A 912 3.56 -9.20 33.12
N GLY A 913 3.01 -8.01 33.39
CA GLY A 913 3.78 -6.93 33.98
C GLY A 913 3.00 -5.61 34.14
N LYS A 914 3.74 -4.57 34.53
CA LYS A 914 3.25 -3.19 34.56
C LYS A 914 3.79 -2.41 33.36
N TYR A 915 2.92 -1.63 32.77
CA TYR A 915 3.19 -0.86 31.57
C TYR A 915 2.49 0.51 31.64
N THR A 916 2.88 1.42 30.76
CA THR A 916 2.22 2.70 30.55
C THR A 916 1.62 2.72 29.15
N MET A 917 0.29 2.81 29.06
CA MET A 917 -0.44 2.89 27.79
C MET A 917 -0.58 4.36 27.38
N LYS A 918 -0.25 4.70 26.13
CA LYS A 918 -0.48 6.04 25.56
C LYS A 918 -1.40 5.93 24.34
N VAL A 919 -2.46 6.74 24.31
CA VAL A 919 -3.32 6.92 23.14
C VAL A 919 -3.27 8.38 22.74
N ALA A 920 -2.79 8.68 21.54
CA ALA A 920 -2.59 10.04 21.05
C ALA A 920 -3.33 10.27 19.72
N ILE A 921 -3.91 11.46 19.56
CA ILE A 921 -4.66 11.90 18.36
C ILE A 921 -3.91 13.07 17.69
N ASN A 922 -3.87 13.07 16.36
CA ASN A 922 -3.08 14.01 15.55
C ASN A 922 -1.60 14.15 16.04
N PRO A 923 -0.89 13.03 16.35
CA PRO A 923 0.40 13.09 17.06
C PRO A 923 1.54 13.72 16.25
N GLU A 924 1.39 13.83 14.93
CA GLU A 924 2.35 14.50 14.04
C GLU A 924 2.02 15.99 13.82
N PHE A 925 1.01 16.54 14.50
CA PHE A 925 0.54 17.93 14.37
C PHE A 925 0.20 18.32 12.90
N LYS A 926 -0.28 17.35 12.11
CA LYS A 926 -0.53 17.47 10.65
C LYS A 926 -1.75 18.31 10.29
N ILE A 927 -2.69 18.47 11.23
CA ILE A 927 -3.89 19.31 11.08
C ILE A 927 -3.84 20.36 12.21
N PRO A 928 -4.14 21.64 11.93
CA PRO A 928 -4.09 22.69 12.94
C PRO A 928 -5.20 22.53 13.99
N GLU A 929 -4.85 22.85 15.24
CA GLU A 929 -5.76 22.84 16.40
C GLU A 929 -5.49 24.06 17.31
N MET A 930 -6.42 24.39 18.21
CA MET A 930 -6.26 25.49 19.20
C MET A 930 -5.17 25.20 20.22
N SER A 931 -4.95 23.91 20.51
CA SER A 931 -4.00 23.36 21.45
C SER A 931 -3.59 21.97 20.96
N TYR A 932 -2.45 21.46 21.45
CA TYR A 932 -2.06 20.05 21.31
C TYR A 932 -1.76 19.39 22.67
N ASP A 933 -1.80 20.15 23.77
CA ASP A 933 -1.39 19.69 25.11
C ASP A 933 -2.43 18.73 25.75
N ASN A 934 -3.54 18.48 25.06
CA ASN A 934 -4.72 17.71 25.44
C ASN A 934 -5.07 16.56 24.46
N ASN A 935 -4.23 16.36 23.44
CA ASN A 935 -4.46 15.42 22.34
C ASN A 935 -4.16 13.95 22.68
N ALA A 936 -3.57 13.66 23.84
CA ALA A 936 -3.24 12.30 24.27
C ALA A 936 -3.73 11.98 25.67
N ALA A 937 -3.90 10.69 25.96
CA ALA A 937 -4.07 10.15 27.30
C ALA A 937 -2.95 9.17 27.61
N VAL A 938 -2.35 9.30 28.79
CA VAL A 938 -1.33 8.39 29.33
C VAL A 938 -1.88 7.73 30.60
N CYS A 939 -1.81 6.40 30.66
CA CYS A 939 -2.50 5.58 31.65
C CYS A 939 -1.59 4.47 32.19
N ASP A 940 -1.82 4.06 33.44
CA ASP A 940 -1.25 2.83 33.98
C ASP A 940 -1.96 1.62 33.36
N PHE A 941 -1.21 0.68 32.80
CA PHE A 941 -1.71 -0.60 32.30
C PHE A 941 -1.10 -1.76 33.08
N LEU A 942 -1.91 -2.43 33.90
CA LEU A 942 -1.55 -3.67 34.56
C LEU A 942 -1.96 -4.84 33.67
N TYR A 943 -0.99 -5.67 33.26
CA TYR A 943 -1.21 -6.83 32.42
C TYR A 943 -0.89 -8.14 33.17
N THR A 944 -1.79 -9.12 33.07
CA THR A 944 -1.62 -10.48 33.60
C THR A 944 -2.08 -11.52 32.57
N GLU A 945 -1.72 -12.79 32.77
CA GLU A 945 -2.11 -13.89 31.88
C GLU A 945 -3.64 -14.02 31.67
N THR A 946 -4.45 -13.54 32.63
CA THR A 946 -5.91 -13.75 32.66
C THR A 946 -6.74 -12.46 32.58
N PHE A 947 -6.18 -11.30 32.95
CA PHE A 947 -6.85 -10.01 32.81
C PHE A 947 -5.85 -8.87 32.56
N GLY A 948 -6.34 -7.80 31.92
CA GLY A 948 -5.65 -6.52 31.79
C GLY A 948 -6.53 -5.40 32.33
N SER A 949 -5.93 -4.39 32.96
CA SER A 949 -6.66 -3.26 33.56
C SER A 949 -5.95 -1.95 33.25
N VAL A 950 -6.70 -0.93 32.81
CA VAL A 950 -6.20 0.40 32.49
C VAL A 950 -6.77 1.41 33.49
N THR A 951 -5.90 2.12 34.19
CA THR A 951 -6.22 2.99 35.33
C THR A 951 -5.41 4.28 35.29
N ASN A 952 -5.75 5.25 36.15
CA ASN A 952 -4.99 6.49 36.36
C ASN A 952 -4.71 7.30 35.07
N CYS A 953 -5.59 7.22 34.06
CA CYS A 953 -5.39 7.97 32.82
C CYS A 953 -5.37 9.49 33.09
N THR A 954 -4.33 10.15 32.58
CA THR A 954 -4.17 11.60 32.57
C THR A 954 -4.11 12.12 31.15
N VAL A 955 -4.67 13.30 30.90
CA VAL A 955 -4.63 13.95 29.58
C VAL A 955 -3.35 14.78 29.47
N VAL A 956 -2.61 14.58 28.38
CA VAL A 956 -1.27 15.13 28.15
C VAL A 956 -1.04 15.39 26.65
N ARG A 957 0.13 15.95 26.31
CA ARG A 957 0.60 16.12 24.93
C ARG A 957 1.00 14.78 24.28
N PRO A 958 0.75 14.60 22.96
CA PRO A 958 1.28 13.50 22.14
C PRO A 958 2.79 13.26 22.24
#